data_AF-A0A8H7ZJP2-F1
#
_entry.id   AF-A0A8H7ZJP2-F1
#
_cell.length_a   1.000
_cell.length_b   1.000
_cell.length_c   1.000
_cell.angle_alpha   90.00
_cell.angle_beta   90.00
_cell.angle_gamma   90.00
#
_symmetry.space_group_name_H-M   'P 1'
#
loop_
_entity.id
_entity.type
_entity.pdbx_description
1 polymer ?
#
loop_
_entity_poly.entity_id
_entity_poly.type
_entity_poly.pdbx_seq_one_letter_code
_entity_poly.pdbx_strand_id
1 'polypeptide(L)'
;MGGKSSILERYPPSIIELILSFVGYEGIKHLLRQTHHSFLHQIPNFKYALNRYLERHRQFQYNNKTIWPSKLQQYENENPNSSFLFIESMNEFAVLFEYCACENLNAILTISFEIVYSADFANLKTLIGMLEADSGHAKLNLELRFNRQLLSSYQYHLNRFFDSLQHVNNHLHSIVLRNCEDMFQLDLNKYPNLCNLWLENCNNTQILNLKTSKLMMLVVRPSIERKYISVDLSKLPNTIRKLHIEEKRFTCAFRIDRYWRYSRIPQIITMDDVRDTLTIEPKSYRFVGAKLKCTTSNKKAEAKALVSSLKEFMSTHNSQLASLSMDSEVAKVIAQEGINPDFELICSTIKDSIVQRHLLSPNSRLVKLVLEKVLNPTELMSSIPIGIEHLDLGSSLKGVTDLVPKFDRFEHLRFLTLTHLSVENIESQLALPNSLEILSIKNTMFSIASRYRFPPKMVELRLEECQIKEFFTPCISPNLKWLYLGRNMIRNVYLKRNYDNEELQIETLDLNNNWLSALNGLSLPKSLKILNCDCCPLGSTTYIDISQSIEDASLAHCGLTRTTHIIASDSNLKAIDLSKNHLSNGRDNLFLPTSIRSIKLTMNMFKSIPKTFCRLPNLQILDMSINPLKEARCKFDSSSLEVLCLNNTMISEMKLSFPKNTTTQLKQIDLHHNLLTKVSLASLGHNPGQNTRHDNLYELNLSLSQISEENIQDLKRELPPSVQRFWATDRVALGSRIYKSRCYIRNLMRGSEVVEMSIHIG
;
A
#
# COMPACT_ATOMS: atom_id res chain seq x y z
N MET A 1 11.23 -55.72 -16.20
CA MET A 1 9.93 -55.43 -16.86
C MET A 1 10.04 -54.06 -17.50
N GLY A 2 9.63 -53.89 -18.76
CA GLY A 2 9.74 -52.61 -19.46
C GLY A 2 8.58 -51.67 -19.14
N GLY A 3 8.82 -50.61 -18.36
CA GLY A 3 7.84 -49.54 -18.17
C GLY A 3 7.67 -48.76 -19.47
N LYS A 4 6.41 -48.55 -19.90
CA LYS A 4 6.12 -47.61 -21.00
C LYS A 4 6.54 -46.22 -20.53
N SER A 5 7.47 -45.56 -21.24
CA SER A 5 7.78 -44.15 -20.95
C SER A 5 6.51 -43.33 -21.06
N SER A 6 6.32 -42.35 -20.18
CA SER A 6 5.23 -41.39 -20.31
C SER A 6 5.29 -40.73 -21.70
N ILE A 7 4.13 -40.41 -22.27
CA ILE A 7 4.07 -39.71 -23.55
C ILE A 7 4.75 -38.35 -23.47
N LEU A 8 4.73 -37.71 -22.29
CA LEU A 8 5.42 -36.44 -22.01
C LEU A 8 6.94 -36.57 -22.15
N GLU A 9 7.53 -37.68 -21.69
CA GLU A 9 8.97 -37.92 -21.76
C GLU A 9 9.50 -38.13 -23.19
N ARG A 10 8.61 -38.28 -24.17
CA ARG A 10 8.96 -38.34 -25.61
C ARG A 10 9.19 -36.96 -26.22
N TYR A 11 8.81 -35.88 -25.54
CA TYR A 11 9.00 -34.52 -26.00
C TYR A 11 10.24 -33.88 -25.36
N PRO A 12 11.05 -33.12 -26.13
CA PRO A 12 12.10 -32.28 -25.56
C PRO A 12 11.53 -31.30 -24.52
N PRO A 13 12.22 -31.04 -23.40
CA PRO A 13 11.71 -30.15 -22.35
C PRO A 13 11.35 -28.74 -22.84
N SER A 14 11.98 -28.25 -23.91
CA SER A 14 11.63 -26.96 -24.54
C SER A 14 10.22 -26.93 -25.17
N ILE A 15 9.73 -28.06 -25.70
CA ILE A 15 8.37 -28.17 -26.21
C ILE A 15 7.38 -28.26 -25.05
N ILE A 16 7.73 -29.01 -24.00
CA ILE A 16 6.92 -29.10 -22.78
C ILE A 16 6.80 -27.71 -22.14
N GLU A 17 7.90 -26.97 -21.97
CA GLU A 17 7.93 -25.63 -21.39
C GLU A 17 7.07 -24.63 -22.20
N LEU A 18 7.05 -24.75 -23.53
CA LEU A 18 6.15 -23.97 -24.39
C LEU A 18 4.67 -24.34 -24.14
N ILE A 19 4.34 -25.64 -24.01
CA ILE A 19 2.98 -26.08 -23.64
C ILE A 19 2.60 -25.53 -22.26
N LEU A 20 3.49 -25.59 -21.26
CA LEU A 20 3.26 -25.01 -19.93
C LEU A 20 3.00 -23.50 -20.00
N SER A 21 3.66 -22.77 -20.92
CA SER A 21 3.41 -21.34 -21.13
C SER A 21 2.01 -21.01 -21.68
N PHE A 22 1.36 -21.95 -22.39
CA PHE A 22 -0.05 -21.80 -22.81
C PHE A 22 -1.04 -22.33 -21.76
N VAL A 23 -0.66 -23.33 -20.96
CA VAL A 23 -1.49 -23.89 -19.88
C VAL A 23 -1.56 -22.94 -18.68
N GLY A 24 -0.49 -22.19 -18.41
CA GLY A 24 -0.40 -21.23 -17.31
C GLY A 24 -0.36 -21.89 -15.93
N TYR A 25 -0.22 -21.06 -14.88
CA TYR A 25 -0.12 -21.53 -13.49
C TYR A 25 -1.36 -22.32 -13.04
N GLU A 26 -2.55 -21.85 -13.43
CA GLU A 26 -3.83 -22.45 -13.05
C GLU A 26 -3.97 -23.91 -13.50
N GLY A 27 -3.48 -24.26 -14.69
CA GLY A 27 -3.50 -25.65 -15.17
C GLY A 27 -2.44 -26.57 -14.53
N ILE A 28 -1.44 -26.02 -13.82
CA ILE A 28 -0.36 -26.80 -13.21
C ILE A 28 -0.37 -26.83 -11.68
N LYS A 29 -1.04 -25.88 -11.01
CA LYS A 29 -0.94 -25.68 -9.54
C LYS A 29 -1.27 -26.93 -8.72
N HIS A 30 -2.14 -27.79 -9.22
CA HIS A 30 -2.47 -29.06 -8.58
C HIS A 30 -1.31 -30.08 -8.56
N LEU A 31 -0.38 -30.02 -9.53
CA LEU A 31 0.79 -30.91 -9.61
C LEU A 31 1.88 -30.58 -8.57
N LEU A 32 1.86 -29.38 -7.98
CA LEU A 32 2.92 -28.90 -7.08
C LEU A 32 2.81 -29.48 -5.65
N ARG A 33 1.67 -30.08 -5.30
CA ARG A 33 1.41 -30.70 -3.99
C ARG A 33 2.38 -31.86 -3.72
N GLN A 34 2.86 -32.00 -2.47
CA GLN A 34 3.71 -33.12 -2.01
C GLN A 34 3.32 -34.49 -2.60
N THR A 35 2.02 -34.79 -2.62
CA THR A 35 1.42 -36.05 -3.12
C THR A 35 1.78 -36.40 -4.57
N HIS A 36 2.27 -35.43 -5.35
CA HIS A 36 2.67 -35.60 -6.75
C HIS A 36 4.18 -35.44 -7.00
N HIS A 37 4.98 -35.09 -5.98
CA HIS A 37 6.44 -34.94 -6.12
C HIS A 37 7.07 -36.26 -6.59
N SER A 38 6.69 -37.39 -5.98
CA SER A 38 7.17 -38.74 -6.34
C SER A 38 6.78 -39.15 -7.76
N PHE A 39 5.69 -38.62 -8.30
CA PHE A 39 5.27 -38.78 -9.70
C PHE A 39 6.11 -37.89 -10.63
N LEU A 40 6.33 -36.62 -10.28
CA LEU A 40 7.17 -35.70 -11.05
C LEU A 40 8.62 -36.23 -11.17
N HIS A 41 9.16 -36.85 -10.13
CA HIS A 41 10.46 -37.54 -10.18
C HIS A 41 10.53 -38.72 -11.19
N GLN A 42 9.38 -39.26 -11.63
CA GLN A 42 9.31 -40.32 -12.65
C GLN A 42 9.17 -39.78 -14.09
N ILE A 43 9.01 -38.46 -14.25
CA ILE A 43 8.91 -37.77 -15.55
C ILE A 43 9.92 -36.60 -15.63
N PRO A 44 11.24 -36.90 -15.73
CA PRO A 44 12.30 -35.90 -15.61
C PRO A 44 12.29 -34.81 -16.69
N ASN A 45 11.93 -35.11 -17.95
CA ASN A 45 11.81 -34.07 -18.99
C ASN A 45 10.66 -33.10 -18.67
N PHE A 46 9.52 -33.62 -18.21
CA PHE A 46 8.40 -32.77 -17.76
C PHE A 46 8.77 -31.97 -16.49
N LYS A 47 9.39 -32.60 -15.51
CA LYS A 47 9.81 -31.95 -14.26
C LYS A 47 10.82 -30.82 -14.52
N TYR A 48 11.82 -31.06 -15.37
CA TYR A 48 12.78 -30.01 -15.76
C TYR A 48 12.07 -28.83 -16.45
N ALA A 49 11.12 -29.09 -17.35
CA ALA A 49 10.32 -28.06 -17.99
C ALA A 49 9.42 -27.28 -17.01
N LEU A 50 8.87 -27.95 -15.98
CA LEU A 50 8.08 -27.36 -14.91
C LEU A 50 8.93 -26.43 -14.02
N ASN A 51 10.07 -26.92 -13.53
CA ASN A 51 11.02 -26.12 -12.74
C ASN A 51 11.48 -24.88 -13.54
N ARG A 52 11.83 -25.08 -14.82
CA ARG A 52 12.16 -24.01 -15.78
C ARG A 52 11.04 -22.98 -15.98
N TYR A 53 9.79 -23.44 -16.11
CA TYR A 53 8.62 -22.58 -16.23
C TYR A 53 8.47 -21.70 -14.98
N LEU A 54 8.57 -22.28 -13.78
CA LEU A 54 8.44 -21.57 -12.51
C LEU A 54 9.58 -20.55 -12.30
N GLU A 55 10.83 -20.91 -12.57
CA GLU A 55 11.97 -19.97 -12.48
C GLU A 55 11.91 -18.83 -13.50
N ARG A 56 11.28 -19.05 -14.66
CA ARG A 56 11.05 -18.01 -15.67
C ARG A 56 9.90 -17.07 -15.31
N HIS A 57 8.93 -17.51 -14.51
CA HIS A 57 7.85 -16.67 -13.99
C HIS A 57 8.39 -15.81 -12.84
N ARG A 58 8.75 -14.56 -13.19
CA ARG A 58 9.70 -13.77 -12.39
C ARG A 58 9.21 -13.37 -10.99
N GLN A 59 7.89 -13.26 -10.78
CA GLN A 59 7.30 -12.84 -9.50
C GLN A 59 5.92 -13.46 -9.29
N PHE A 60 5.82 -14.42 -8.38
CA PHE A 60 4.53 -14.88 -7.84
C PHE A 60 4.13 -13.99 -6.65
N GLN A 61 2.84 -13.71 -6.48
CA GLN A 61 2.36 -12.89 -5.36
C GLN A 61 1.06 -13.40 -4.73
N TYR A 62 1.02 -13.45 -3.40
CA TYR A 62 -0.23 -13.43 -2.64
C TYR A 62 -0.44 -12.07 -1.98
N ASN A 63 -1.65 -11.50 -2.07
CA ASN A 63 -2.01 -10.25 -1.41
C ASN A 63 -3.47 -10.27 -0.90
N ASN A 64 -3.75 -9.52 0.17
CA ASN A 64 -5.10 -9.34 0.72
C ASN A 64 -5.89 -8.19 0.07
N LYS A 65 -5.33 -7.55 -0.97
CA LYS A 65 -5.93 -6.35 -1.60
C LYS A 65 -7.08 -6.73 -2.55
N THR A 66 -7.17 -8.00 -2.96
CA THR A 66 -8.20 -8.56 -3.85
C THR A 66 -9.66 -8.38 -3.41
N ILE A 67 -9.91 -8.02 -2.15
CA ILE A 67 -11.25 -7.64 -1.65
C ILE A 67 -11.68 -6.28 -2.22
N TRP A 68 -10.74 -5.36 -2.43
CA TRP A 68 -10.94 -3.99 -2.93
C TRP A 68 -10.12 -3.78 -4.20
N PRO A 69 -10.66 -4.06 -5.41
CA PRO A 69 -9.97 -3.89 -6.69
C PRO A 69 -9.22 -2.55 -6.85
N SER A 70 -9.75 -1.44 -6.31
CA SER A 70 -9.08 -0.13 -6.26
C SER A 70 -7.70 -0.15 -5.58
N LYS A 71 -7.56 -0.94 -4.49
CA LYS A 71 -6.29 -1.10 -3.77
C LYS A 71 -5.30 -2.00 -4.49
N LEU A 72 -5.80 -3.00 -5.20
CA LEU A 72 -4.96 -3.83 -6.06
C LEU A 72 -4.38 -2.99 -7.20
N GLN A 73 -5.24 -2.23 -7.90
CA GLN A 73 -4.84 -1.31 -8.95
C GLN A 73 -3.84 -0.25 -8.44
N GLN A 74 -4.05 0.35 -7.26
CA GLN A 74 -3.08 1.29 -6.68
C GLN A 74 -1.71 0.61 -6.49
N TYR A 75 -1.69 -0.63 -6.01
CA TYR A 75 -0.44 -1.38 -5.81
C TYR A 75 0.26 -1.71 -7.14
N GLU A 76 -0.47 -2.04 -8.19
CA GLU A 76 0.06 -2.25 -9.55
C GLU A 76 0.65 -0.94 -10.13
N ASN A 77 -0.08 0.17 -9.98
CA ASN A 77 0.37 1.51 -10.42
C ASN A 77 1.62 2.02 -9.66
N GLU A 78 1.84 1.56 -8.43
CA GLU A 78 3.08 1.79 -7.68
C GLU A 78 4.27 0.92 -8.18
N ASN A 79 4.00 -0.16 -8.93
CA ASN A 79 4.99 -1.15 -9.36
C ASN A 79 4.87 -1.51 -10.88
N PRO A 80 4.82 -0.55 -11.81
CA PRO A 80 4.38 -0.77 -13.20
C PRO A 80 5.32 -1.63 -14.06
N ASN A 81 6.53 -1.96 -13.57
CA ASN A 81 7.48 -2.86 -14.24
C ASN A 81 7.43 -4.31 -13.73
N SER A 82 6.50 -4.62 -12.82
CA SER A 82 6.39 -5.94 -12.18
C SER A 82 5.27 -6.78 -12.80
N SER A 83 5.65 -7.77 -13.61
CA SER A 83 4.73 -8.79 -14.12
C SER A 83 4.42 -9.82 -13.03
N PHE A 84 3.50 -9.48 -12.12
CA PHE A 84 3.05 -10.39 -11.06
C PHE A 84 2.14 -11.49 -11.61
N LEU A 85 2.30 -12.72 -11.10
CA LEU A 85 1.27 -13.76 -11.17
C LEU A 85 0.62 -13.87 -9.80
N PHE A 86 -0.65 -13.48 -9.70
CA PHE A 86 -1.41 -13.52 -8.45
C PHE A 86 -1.86 -14.93 -8.09
N ILE A 87 -1.68 -15.31 -6.84
CA ILE A 87 -2.11 -16.58 -6.26
C ILE A 87 -3.39 -16.31 -5.45
N GLU A 88 -4.45 -17.09 -5.69
CA GLU A 88 -5.78 -16.81 -5.13
C GLU A 88 -5.88 -17.12 -3.63
N SER A 89 -5.20 -18.16 -3.13
CA SER A 89 -5.29 -18.61 -1.74
C SER A 89 -3.93 -18.76 -1.03
N MET A 90 -3.95 -18.64 0.29
CA MET A 90 -2.79 -18.89 1.16
C MET A 90 -2.25 -20.32 0.98
N ASN A 91 -3.14 -21.30 0.78
CA ASN A 91 -2.76 -22.70 0.66
C ASN A 91 -2.05 -23.00 -0.67
N GLU A 92 -2.44 -22.34 -1.76
CA GLU A 92 -1.71 -22.46 -3.03
C GLU A 92 -0.35 -21.76 -2.97
N PHE A 93 -0.26 -20.62 -2.26
CA PHE A 93 1.00 -19.94 -2.06
C PHE A 93 1.97 -20.78 -1.20
N ALA A 94 1.47 -21.41 -0.13
CA ALA A 94 2.25 -22.33 0.70
C ALA A 94 2.76 -23.54 -0.10
N VAL A 95 1.89 -24.22 -0.86
CA VAL A 95 2.28 -25.35 -1.71
C VAL A 95 3.29 -24.95 -2.80
N LEU A 96 3.14 -23.76 -3.40
CA LEU A 96 4.11 -23.24 -4.38
C LEU A 96 5.46 -22.88 -3.73
N PHE A 97 5.44 -22.28 -2.53
CA PHE A 97 6.64 -21.95 -1.75
C PHE A 97 7.41 -23.22 -1.38
N GLU A 98 6.73 -24.21 -0.80
CA GLU A 98 7.25 -25.52 -0.47
C GLU A 98 7.87 -26.19 -1.70
N TYR A 99 7.14 -26.27 -2.81
CA TYR A 99 7.64 -26.85 -4.06
C TYR A 99 8.95 -26.18 -4.51
N CYS A 100 8.98 -24.84 -4.49
CA CYS A 100 10.17 -24.09 -4.86
C CYS A 100 11.34 -24.29 -3.87
N ALA A 101 11.07 -24.52 -2.59
CA ALA A 101 12.09 -24.80 -1.58
C ALA A 101 12.68 -26.21 -1.77
N CYS A 102 11.83 -27.25 -1.84
CA CYS A 102 12.23 -28.64 -2.06
C CYS A 102 12.99 -28.85 -3.37
N GLU A 103 12.56 -28.20 -4.45
CA GLU A 103 13.22 -28.24 -5.76
C GLU A 103 14.41 -27.27 -5.89
N ASN A 104 14.72 -26.53 -4.82
CA ASN A 104 15.80 -25.54 -4.73
C ASN A 104 15.76 -24.43 -5.81
N LEU A 105 14.55 -24.04 -6.25
CA LEU A 105 14.33 -23.11 -7.34
C LEU A 105 14.65 -21.67 -6.94
N ASN A 106 15.24 -20.92 -7.88
CA ASN A 106 15.57 -19.50 -7.74
C ASN A 106 14.36 -18.57 -7.94
N ALA A 107 13.14 -19.09 -7.72
CA ALA A 107 11.88 -18.36 -7.88
C ALA A 107 11.70 -17.26 -6.83
N ILE A 108 10.95 -16.21 -7.17
CA ILE A 108 10.64 -15.09 -6.27
C ILE A 108 9.14 -15.12 -5.96
N LEU A 109 8.82 -15.32 -4.69
CA LEU A 109 7.47 -15.35 -4.14
C LEU A 109 7.27 -14.17 -3.21
N THR A 110 6.16 -13.45 -3.35
CA THR A 110 5.91 -12.19 -2.63
C THR A 110 4.63 -12.26 -1.81
N ILE A 111 4.73 -11.94 -0.52
CA ILE A 111 3.60 -11.71 0.37
C ILE A 111 3.41 -10.20 0.50
N SER A 112 2.34 -9.63 -0.05
CA SER A 112 2.12 -8.17 -0.07
C SER A 112 0.81 -7.77 0.62
N PHE A 113 0.86 -7.54 1.93
CA PHE A 113 -0.29 -7.20 2.76
C PHE A 113 -0.47 -5.70 2.97
N GLU A 114 -1.72 -5.23 2.88
CA GLU A 114 -2.14 -3.99 3.50
C GLU A 114 -2.88 -4.30 4.81
N ILE A 115 -2.28 -3.92 5.94
CA ILE A 115 -2.83 -4.14 7.27
C ILE A 115 -3.75 -2.97 7.62
N VAL A 116 -5.06 -3.20 7.52
CA VAL A 116 -6.12 -2.26 7.89
C VAL A 116 -6.78 -2.71 9.20
N TYR A 117 -7.03 -4.01 9.31
CA TYR A 117 -7.69 -4.68 10.42
C TYR A 117 -6.71 -5.64 11.13
N SER A 118 -6.98 -5.98 12.39
CA SER A 118 -6.24 -7.03 13.10
C SER A 118 -6.40 -8.40 12.45
N ALA A 119 -7.52 -8.62 11.75
CA ALA A 119 -7.72 -9.79 10.89
C ALA A 119 -6.69 -9.91 9.75
N ASP A 120 -6.22 -8.79 9.16
CA ASP A 120 -5.15 -8.83 8.14
C ASP A 120 -3.84 -9.34 8.73
N PHE A 121 -3.53 -8.94 9.96
CA PHE A 121 -2.32 -9.37 10.66
C PHE A 121 -2.42 -10.81 11.19
N ALA A 122 -3.63 -11.27 11.53
CA ALA A 122 -3.92 -12.68 11.78
C ALA A 122 -3.72 -13.52 10.51
N ASN A 123 -4.29 -13.08 9.39
CA ASN A 123 -4.15 -13.69 8.06
C ASN A 123 -2.68 -13.79 7.62
N LEU A 124 -1.88 -12.75 7.88
CA LEU A 124 -0.43 -12.76 7.65
C LEU A 124 0.28 -13.82 8.52
N LYS A 125 -0.02 -13.88 9.82
CA LYS A 125 0.55 -14.89 10.73
C LYS A 125 0.19 -16.31 10.31
N THR A 126 -1.06 -16.56 9.91
CA THR A 126 -1.51 -17.87 9.43
C THR A 126 -0.74 -18.28 8.18
N LEU A 127 -0.64 -17.41 7.16
CA LEU A 127 0.12 -17.69 5.95
C LEU A 127 1.60 -18.00 6.25
N ILE A 128 2.25 -17.20 7.09
CA ILE A 128 3.64 -17.42 7.52
C ILE A 128 3.81 -18.74 8.28
N GLY A 129 2.82 -19.13 9.09
CA GLY A 129 2.80 -20.42 9.79
C GLY A 129 2.56 -21.63 8.89
N MET A 130 2.07 -21.43 7.66
CA MET A 130 1.90 -22.47 6.64
C MET A 130 3.13 -22.64 5.73
N LEU A 131 4.19 -21.83 5.90
CA LEU A 131 5.39 -21.92 5.08
C LEU A 131 6.39 -22.92 5.65
N GLU A 132 6.23 -24.20 5.31
CA GLU A 132 7.17 -25.26 5.67
C GLU A 132 8.32 -25.34 4.67
N ALA A 133 9.56 -25.11 5.12
CA ALA A 133 10.78 -25.22 4.32
C ALA A 133 12.05 -25.30 5.20
N ASP A 134 12.55 -26.52 5.46
CA ASP A 134 13.79 -26.73 6.23
C ASP A 134 15.06 -26.34 5.44
N SER A 135 14.98 -26.28 4.11
CA SER A 135 16.11 -25.90 3.23
C SER A 135 15.65 -25.44 1.84
N GLY A 136 16.51 -24.71 1.13
CA GLY A 136 16.31 -24.32 -0.27
C GLY A 136 16.86 -22.93 -0.62
N HIS A 137 16.60 -22.48 -1.85
CA HIS A 137 17.00 -21.15 -2.37
C HIS A 137 15.83 -20.30 -2.86
N ALA A 138 14.59 -20.77 -2.68
CA ALA A 138 13.38 -20.00 -2.96
C ALA A 138 13.38 -18.67 -2.20
N LYS A 139 13.10 -17.57 -2.90
CA LYS A 139 13.19 -16.20 -2.35
C LYS A 139 11.82 -15.70 -1.93
N LEU A 140 11.69 -15.41 -0.65
CA LEU A 140 10.52 -14.79 -0.06
C LEU A 140 10.71 -13.28 0.05
N ASN A 141 9.83 -12.52 -0.60
CA ASN A 141 9.67 -11.08 -0.39
C ASN A 141 8.49 -10.85 0.55
N LEU A 142 8.65 -9.99 1.55
CA LEU A 142 7.61 -9.60 2.49
C LEU A 142 7.36 -8.09 2.41
N GLU A 143 6.15 -7.70 2.01
CA GLU A 143 5.74 -6.30 1.90
C GLU A 143 4.53 -6.01 2.78
N LEU A 144 4.67 -5.11 3.76
CA LEU A 144 3.63 -4.75 4.72
C LEU A 144 3.36 -3.24 4.68
N ARG A 145 2.11 -2.85 4.43
CA ARG A 145 1.63 -1.47 4.48
C ARG A 145 0.61 -1.33 5.61
N PHE A 146 0.89 -0.51 6.62
CA PHE A 146 -0.03 -0.26 7.73
C PHE A 146 -0.91 0.98 7.44
N ASN A 147 -2.21 0.92 7.73
CA ASN A 147 -3.13 2.05 7.48
C ASN A 147 -3.25 2.98 8.71
N ARG A 148 -2.49 4.09 8.71
CA ARG A 148 -2.45 5.07 9.82
C ARG A 148 -3.80 5.50 10.41
N GLN A 149 -4.87 5.59 9.61
CA GLN A 149 -6.11 6.24 10.03
C GLN A 149 -6.85 5.53 11.18
N LEU A 150 -6.52 4.26 11.46
CA LEU A 150 -7.11 3.46 12.54
C LEU A 150 -6.10 3.10 13.66
N LEU A 151 -4.83 3.51 13.55
CA LEU A 151 -3.72 2.83 14.25
C LEU A 151 -2.98 3.64 15.32
N SER A 152 -3.44 4.84 15.68
CA SER A 152 -2.84 5.64 16.76
C SER A 152 -2.91 4.99 18.16
N SER A 153 -3.65 3.88 18.29
CA SER A 153 -3.89 3.09 19.50
C SER A 153 -3.30 1.67 19.47
N TYR A 154 -2.87 1.17 18.31
CA TYR A 154 -2.59 -0.26 18.09
C TYR A 154 -1.10 -0.55 17.91
N GLN A 155 -0.52 -1.32 18.83
CA GLN A 155 0.81 -1.93 18.66
C GLN A 155 0.69 -3.32 18.02
N TYR A 156 1.56 -3.63 17.06
CA TYR A 156 1.68 -4.94 16.42
C TYR A 156 2.66 -5.88 17.14
N HIS A 157 3.49 -5.32 18.02
CA HIS A 157 4.64 -5.97 18.65
C HIS A 157 5.56 -6.62 17.61
N LEU A 158 5.96 -5.87 16.58
CA LEU A 158 6.68 -6.41 15.41
C LEU A 158 7.94 -7.21 15.76
N ASN A 159 8.62 -6.93 16.88
CA ASN A 159 9.70 -7.80 17.39
C ASN A 159 9.27 -9.29 17.42
N ARG A 160 8.10 -9.59 18.01
CA ARG A 160 7.58 -10.97 18.09
C ARG A 160 7.17 -11.55 16.74
N PHE A 161 6.69 -10.71 15.84
CA PHE A 161 6.37 -11.14 14.48
C PHE A 161 7.66 -11.54 13.73
N PHE A 162 8.70 -10.70 13.80
CA PHE A 162 10.02 -11.00 13.25
C PHE A 162 10.69 -12.21 13.93
N ASP A 163 10.53 -12.39 15.24
CA ASP A 163 10.97 -13.60 15.94
C ASP A 163 10.17 -14.85 15.52
N SER A 164 8.91 -14.71 15.07
CA SER A 164 8.13 -15.82 14.51
C SER A 164 8.44 -16.16 13.04
N LEU A 165 9.42 -15.48 12.41
CA LEU A 165 9.90 -15.82 11.06
C LEU A 165 11.08 -16.82 11.05
N GLN A 166 11.52 -17.32 12.21
CA GLN A 166 12.76 -18.10 12.36
C GLN A 166 12.91 -19.28 11.38
N HIS A 167 11.83 -19.98 11.05
CA HIS A 167 11.81 -21.07 10.07
C HIS A 167 12.00 -20.59 8.62
N VAL A 168 11.49 -19.40 8.26
CA VAL A 168 11.63 -18.82 6.90
C VAL A 168 12.79 -17.81 6.76
N ASN A 169 13.56 -17.55 7.82
CA ASN A 169 14.67 -16.57 7.84
C ASN A 169 15.70 -16.76 6.72
N ASN A 170 15.96 -18.01 6.31
CA ASN A 170 16.90 -18.33 5.22
C ASN A 170 16.35 -17.98 3.83
N HIS A 171 15.04 -17.86 3.68
CA HIS A 171 14.35 -17.57 2.42
C HIS A 171 14.07 -16.07 2.23
N LEU A 172 14.03 -15.27 3.32
CA LEU A 172 13.73 -13.84 3.26
C LEU A 172 14.79 -13.07 2.48
N HIS A 173 14.38 -12.60 1.30
CA HIS A 173 15.22 -11.89 0.32
C HIS A 173 14.93 -10.38 0.26
N SER A 174 13.68 -9.98 0.54
CA SER A 174 13.25 -8.58 0.58
C SER A 174 12.30 -8.35 1.76
N ILE A 175 12.50 -7.27 2.51
CA ILE A 175 11.56 -6.77 3.51
C ILE A 175 11.21 -5.32 3.17
N VAL A 176 9.91 -5.05 2.98
CA VAL A 176 9.35 -3.73 2.66
C VAL A 176 8.31 -3.38 3.71
N LEU A 177 8.56 -2.37 4.54
CA LEU A 177 7.64 -1.89 5.56
C LEU A 177 7.23 -0.45 5.25
N ARG A 178 5.92 -0.18 5.27
CA ARG A 178 5.34 1.15 5.03
C ARG A 178 4.39 1.53 6.16
N ASN A 179 4.56 2.73 6.70
CA ASN A 179 3.70 3.38 7.71
C ASN A 179 3.65 2.69 9.10
N CYS A 180 4.64 1.90 9.48
CA CYS A 180 4.62 1.25 10.79
C CYS A 180 5.00 2.23 11.93
N GLU A 181 4.19 2.29 12.99
CA GLU A 181 4.46 3.14 14.17
C GLU A 181 5.04 2.36 15.36
N ASP A 182 5.09 1.02 15.30
CA ASP A 182 5.73 0.16 16.30
C ASP A 182 7.20 0.53 16.55
N MET A 183 7.63 0.46 17.81
CA MET A 183 9.04 0.46 18.17
C MET A 183 9.57 -0.97 18.08
N PHE A 184 10.52 -1.24 17.18
CA PHE A 184 11.09 -2.58 17.00
C PHE A 184 12.55 -2.54 16.52
N GLN A 185 13.27 -3.63 16.77
CA GLN A 185 14.66 -3.82 16.36
C GLN A 185 14.73 -4.88 15.25
N LEU A 186 15.38 -4.56 14.14
CA LEU A 186 15.62 -5.49 13.04
C LEU A 186 17.10 -5.88 13.02
N ASP A 187 17.41 -7.05 13.58
CA ASP A 187 18.75 -7.64 13.53
C ASP A 187 18.97 -8.37 12.21
N LEU A 188 19.84 -7.81 11.36
CA LEU A 188 20.12 -8.35 10.04
C LEU A 188 20.95 -9.64 10.06
N ASN A 189 21.59 -9.99 11.19
CA ASN A 189 22.24 -11.30 11.34
C ASN A 189 21.22 -12.45 11.41
N LYS A 190 19.95 -12.17 11.75
CA LYS A 190 18.87 -13.18 11.70
C LYS A 190 18.48 -13.57 10.27
N TYR A 191 18.81 -12.75 9.26
CA TYR A 191 18.32 -12.90 7.87
C TYR A 191 19.47 -13.05 6.88
N PRO A 192 20.15 -14.21 6.84
CA PRO A 192 21.44 -14.37 6.17
C PRO A 192 21.39 -14.20 4.65
N ASN A 193 20.21 -14.20 4.01
CA ASN A 193 20.03 -14.02 2.57
C ASN A 193 19.22 -12.76 2.20
N LEU A 194 18.97 -11.87 3.17
CA LEU A 194 18.27 -10.61 2.93
C LEU A 194 19.13 -9.67 2.08
N CYS A 195 18.60 -9.33 0.91
CA CYS A 195 19.28 -8.46 -0.05
C CYS A 195 18.63 -7.08 -0.16
N ASN A 196 17.35 -6.93 0.19
CA ASN A 196 16.63 -5.67 0.06
C ASN A 196 15.90 -5.32 1.37
N LEU A 197 16.07 -4.08 1.84
CA LEU A 197 15.32 -3.53 2.96
C LEU A 197 14.76 -2.15 2.59
N TRP A 198 13.45 -1.98 2.74
CA TRP A 198 12.74 -0.71 2.51
C TRP A 198 11.92 -0.36 3.75
N LEU A 199 12.23 0.78 4.37
CA LEU A 199 11.55 1.33 5.54
C LEU A 199 10.99 2.70 5.18
N GLU A 200 9.67 2.82 5.12
CA GLU A 200 8.98 4.04 4.74
C GLU A 200 7.96 4.40 5.80
N ASN A 201 8.00 5.63 6.32
CA ASN A 201 7.25 6.08 7.49
C ASN A 201 7.46 5.25 8.78
N CYS A 202 8.48 4.37 8.83
CA CYS A 202 8.74 3.42 9.93
C CYS A 202 9.68 4.00 11.01
N ASN A 203 9.32 5.16 11.57
CA ASN A 203 10.26 6.04 12.28
C ASN A 203 10.92 5.44 13.53
N ASN A 204 10.29 4.48 14.20
CA ASN A 204 10.77 3.91 15.45
C ASN A 204 11.57 2.59 15.24
N THR A 205 12.03 2.33 14.01
CA THR A 205 12.80 1.12 13.66
C THR A 205 14.29 1.31 13.92
N GLN A 206 14.90 0.44 14.71
CA GLN A 206 16.36 0.36 14.85
C GLN A 206 16.93 -0.79 14.03
N ILE A 207 17.84 -0.50 13.09
CA ILE A 207 18.55 -1.54 12.32
C ILE A 207 19.82 -1.94 13.07
N LEU A 208 20.01 -3.23 13.32
CA LEU A 208 21.21 -3.79 13.96
C LEU A 208 22.03 -4.61 12.96
N ASN A 209 23.34 -4.72 13.21
CA ASN A 209 24.27 -5.55 12.43
C ASN A 209 24.32 -5.25 10.91
N LEU A 210 24.12 -3.98 10.55
CA LEU A 210 24.14 -3.51 9.16
C LEU A 210 25.43 -3.86 8.41
N LYS A 211 26.59 -3.74 9.08
CA LYS A 211 27.92 -3.94 8.47
C LYS A 211 28.22 -5.39 8.08
N THR A 212 27.59 -6.35 8.74
CA THR A 212 27.73 -7.80 8.48
C THR A 212 26.64 -8.37 7.58
N SER A 213 25.61 -7.57 7.25
CA SER A 213 24.50 -8.00 6.38
C SER A 213 24.91 -8.08 4.90
N LYS A 214 24.17 -8.87 4.10
CA LYS A 214 24.37 -8.99 2.64
C LYS A 214 23.51 -8.00 1.82
N LEU A 215 23.01 -6.93 2.43
CA LEU A 215 22.08 -6.00 1.77
C LEU A 215 22.70 -5.40 0.49
N MET A 216 21.97 -5.50 -0.62
CA MET A 216 22.22 -4.83 -1.89
C MET A 216 21.33 -3.61 -2.10
N MET A 217 20.18 -3.51 -1.41
CA MET A 217 19.31 -2.34 -1.39
C MET A 217 18.96 -1.95 0.05
N LEU A 218 19.13 -0.67 0.37
CA LEU A 218 18.56 -0.04 1.56
C LEU A 218 17.79 1.24 1.16
N VAL A 219 16.51 1.31 1.52
CA VAL A 219 15.65 2.48 1.34
C VAL A 219 15.09 2.89 2.71
N VAL A 220 15.24 4.15 3.07
CA VAL A 220 14.80 4.72 4.34
C VAL A 220 14.16 6.09 4.11
N ARG A 221 12.85 6.19 4.36
CA ARG A 221 12.05 7.42 4.24
C ARG A 221 11.30 7.66 5.56
N PRO A 222 11.69 8.62 6.41
CA PRO A 222 10.96 8.97 7.62
C PRO A 222 9.71 9.81 7.33
N SER A 223 8.82 9.93 8.31
CA SER A 223 7.61 10.75 8.17
C SER A 223 7.87 12.26 8.30
N ILE A 224 6.88 13.05 7.89
CA ILE A 224 6.87 14.51 8.00
C ILE A 224 6.77 14.98 9.47
N GLU A 225 6.21 14.13 10.36
CA GLU A 225 5.69 14.53 11.67
C GLU A 225 6.51 13.99 12.86
N ARG A 226 7.18 12.85 12.73
CA ARG A 226 8.03 12.25 13.77
C ARG A 226 9.42 11.93 13.20
N LYS A 227 10.46 12.12 14.00
CA LYS A 227 11.87 12.15 13.56
C LYS A 227 12.63 10.83 13.80
N TYR A 228 13.73 10.68 13.06
CA TYR A 228 14.89 9.80 13.29
C TYR A 228 14.73 8.28 13.10
N ILE A 229 14.81 7.81 11.85
CA ILE A 229 15.44 6.50 11.58
C ILE A 229 16.95 6.78 11.47
N SER A 230 17.73 6.40 12.48
CA SER A 230 19.18 6.65 12.51
C SER A 230 19.95 5.51 11.81
N VAL A 231 20.40 5.77 10.58
CA VAL A 231 21.29 4.85 9.84
C VAL A 231 22.72 5.35 9.94
N ASP A 232 23.57 4.60 10.65
CA ASP A 232 25.00 4.86 10.68
C ASP A 232 25.64 4.44 9.35
N LEU A 233 25.97 5.42 8.50
CA LEU A 233 26.54 5.20 7.18
C LEU A 233 27.92 4.50 7.24
N SER A 234 28.68 4.65 8.34
CA SER A 234 29.96 3.94 8.53
C SER A 234 29.79 2.43 8.75
N LYS A 235 28.54 1.99 8.99
CA LYS A 235 28.14 0.60 9.19
C LYS A 235 27.36 0.03 8.00
N LEU A 236 27.35 0.68 6.83
CA LEU A 236 26.85 0.05 5.59
C LEU A 236 27.75 -1.14 5.20
N PRO A 237 27.19 -2.26 4.69
CA PRO A 237 28.00 -3.37 4.21
C PRO A 237 28.54 -3.10 2.80
N ASN A 238 29.66 -3.75 2.47
CA ASN A 238 30.30 -3.66 1.15
C ASN A 238 29.50 -4.33 -0.01
N THR A 239 28.28 -4.81 0.26
CA THR A 239 27.36 -5.38 -0.73
C THR A 239 26.34 -4.39 -1.29
N ILE A 240 26.17 -3.20 -0.68
CA ILE A 240 25.16 -2.22 -1.09
C ILE A 240 25.37 -1.76 -2.53
N ARG A 241 24.30 -1.80 -3.31
CA ARG A 241 24.21 -1.30 -4.70
C ARG A 241 23.19 -0.18 -4.86
N LYS A 242 22.15 -0.14 -4.03
CA LYS A 242 21.10 0.90 -4.07
C LYS A 242 20.90 1.49 -2.67
N LEU A 243 21.09 2.79 -2.53
CA LEU A 243 20.91 3.50 -1.27
C LEU A 243 20.03 4.74 -1.46
N HIS A 244 18.91 4.78 -0.74
CA HIS A 244 17.97 5.89 -0.77
C HIS A 244 17.61 6.29 0.65
N ILE A 245 18.25 7.34 1.16
CA ILE A 245 17.92 7.94 2.46
C ILE A 245 17.35 9.33 2.18
N GLU A 246 16.30 9.70 2.91
CA GLU A 246 15.59 10.97 2.76
C GLU A 246 15.46 11.67 4.10
N GLU A 247 16.16 12.79 4.31
CA GLU A 247 16.09 13.54 5.57
C GLU A 247 15.38 14.88 5.39
N LYS A 248 14.17 15.02 5.96
CA LYS A 248 13.37 16.25 5.77
C LYS A 248 13.68 17.38 6.74
N ARG A 249 14.24 17.10 7.93
CA ARG A 249 14.80 18.10 8.86
C ARG A 249 15.84 17.48 9.79
N PHE A 250 17.12 17.86 9.64
CA PHE A 250 18.15 17.50 10.61
C PHE A 250 18.33 18.57 11.69
N THR A 251 18.54 18.12 12.92
CA THR A 251 19.23 18.89 13.97
C THR A 251 20.47 18.07 14.29
N CYS A 252 21.66 18.63 14.07
CA CYS A 252 22.90 17.86 14.11
C CYS A 252 23.20 17.28 15.49
N ALA A 253 22.76 16.04 15.72
CA ALA A 253 23.20 15.20 16.81
C ALA A 253 24.58 14.58 16.48
N PHE A 254 25.57 15.43 16.17
CA PHE A 254 26.91 15.14 16.65
C PHE A 254 26.79 15.06 18.17
N ARG A 255 27.09 13.92 18.77
CA ARG A 255 27.04 13.75 20.22
C ARG A 255 28.28 14.41 20.86
N ILE A 256 28.27 15.74 20.88
CA ILE A 256 28.90 16.49 21.96
C ILE A 256 27.92 16.41 23.12
N ASP A 257 28.08 15.41 23.99
CA ASP A 257 27.16 15.18 25.11
C ASP A 257 27.17 16.37 26.08
N ARG A 258 26.05 17.09 26.19
CA ARG A 258 25.76 18.02 27.28
C ARG A 258 24.31 17.89 27.75
N TYR A 259 24.16 17.19 28.88
CA TYR A 259 23.02 17.16 29.80
C TYR A 259 21.69 16.57 29.32
N TRP A 260 21.50 15.28 29.62
CA TRP A 260 20.25 14.82 30.21
C TRP A 260 20.18 15.16 31.70
N ARG A 261 18.99 15.58 32.16
CA ARG A 261 18.43 15.37 33.51
C ARG A 261 16.97 14.98 33.25
N TYR A 262 16.40 13.91 33.79
CA TYR A 262 16.52 13.41 35.15
C TYR A 262 16.96 11.95 35.30
N SER A 263 17.39 11.65 36.53
CA SER A 263 17.73 10.38 37.20
C SER A 263 16.92 9.12 36.83
N ARG A 264 17.43 7.88 37.02
CA ARG A 264 18.45 7.36 37.97
C ARG A 264 19.52 6.46 37.30
N ILE A 265 20.60 6.18 38.05
CA ILE A 265 21.83 5.42 37.67
C ILE A 265 22.01 4.19 38.61
N PRO A 266 22.94 3.21 38.43
CA PRO A 266 24.41 3.35 38.29
C PRO A 266 25.06 2.59 37.08
N GLN A 267 26.28 2.81 36.56
CA GLN A 267 27.45 3.71 36.79
C GLN A 267 28.78 2.98 37.13
N ILE A 268 29.62 2.80 36.09
CA ILE A 268 31.08 2.51 36.06
C ILE A 268 31.58 3.06 34.68
N ILE A 269 32.64 3.85 34.38
CA ILE A 269 33.96 4.27 34.96
C ILE A 269 35.14 3.44 34.39
N THR A 270 36.12 3.93 33.61
CA THR A 270 36.56 5.27 33.13
C THR A 270 37.02 5.21 31.63
N MET A 271 37.21 6.30 30.86
CA MET A 271 38.43 7.12 30.56
C MET A 271 39.72 6.33 30.23
N ASP A 272 40.53 6.67 29.20
CA ASP A 272 41.30 7.92 29.03
C ASP A 272 41.59 8.38 27.56
N ASP A 273 42.36 9.47 27.42
CA ASP A 273 42.65 10.30 26.23
C ASP A 273 43.59 9.69 25.14
N VAL A 274 43.51 10.25 23.91
CA VAL A 274 44.63 10.92 23.19
C VAL A 274 44.13 11.61 21.91
N ARG A 275 44.83 12.66 21.46
CA ARG A 275 44.52 13.45 20.26
C ARG A 275 45.34 13.04 19.02
N ASP A 276 45.01 13.74 17.93
CA ASP A 276 45.85 14.06 16.77
C ASP A 276 45.70 13.18 15.51
N THR A 277 46.18 13.77 14.41
CA THR A 277 45.84 13.49 13.01
C THR A 277 46.21 12.10 12.53
N LEU A 278 45.35 11.48 11.70
CA LEU A 278 45.78 10.38 10.84
C LEU A 278 45.11 10.39 9.45
N THR A 279 45.96 10.13 8.46
CA THR A 279 45.72 10.07 7.01
C THR A 279 44.81 8.91 6.62
N ILE A 280 44.11 9.03 5.48
CA ILE A 280 43.31 7.93 4.90
C ILE A 280 44.12 7.29 3.76
N GLU A 281 44.39 5.98 3.84
CA GLU A 281 44.92 5.19 2.71
C GLU A 281 43.77 4.57 1.88
N PRO A 282 43.83 4.62 0.53
CA PRO A 282 42.80 4.06 -0.34
C PRO A 282 43.20 2.70 -0.97
N LYS A 283 42.55 1.59 -0.59
CA LYS A 283 42.67 0.31 -1.34
C LYS A 283 41.34 -0.44 -1.55
N SER A 284 41.01 -0.57 -2.84
CA SER A 284 40.21 -1.62 -3.49
C SER A 284 38.79 -1.94 -2.97
N TYR A 285 37.80 -1.39 -3.67
CA TYR A 285 36.50 -2.05 -3.91
C TYR A 285 36.15 -2.00 -5.40
N ARG A 286 35.26 -2.88 -5.87
CA ARG A 286 34.68 -2.85 -7.23
C ARG A 286 33.16 -2.80 -7.11
N PHE A 287 32.54 -1.76 -7.65
CA PHE A 287 31.08 -1.58 -7.68
C PHE A 287 30.57 -1.26 -9.08
N VAL A 288 29.34 -1.69 -9.39
CA VAL A 288 28.64 -1.41 -10.65
C VAL A 288 27.17 -1.09 -10.35
N GLY A 289 26.64 -0.03 -10.97
CA GLY A 289 25.20 0.24 -11.06
C GLY A 289 24.55 0.77 -9.79
N ALA A 290 24.97 1.95 -9.31
CA ALA A 290 24.38 2.58 -8.13
C ALA A 290 23.17 3.50 -8.45
N LYS A 291 22.23 3.54 -7.50
CA LYS A 291 21.24 4.62 -7.34
C LYS A 291 21.51 5.32 -6.01
N LEU A 292 21.63 6.64 -6.03
CA LEU A 292 21.95 7.49 -4.88
C LEU A 292 20.83 8.53 -4.64
N LYS A 293 20.49 8.78 -3.37
CA LYS A 293 19.75 9.98 -2.94
C LYS A 293 20.51 10.69 -1.83
N CYS A 294 20.60 12.02 -1.90
CA CYS A 294 21.13 12.83 -0.79
C CYS A 294 20.36 14.13 -0.58
N THR A 295 20.20 14.49 0.69
CA THR A 295 19.59 15.73 1.18
C THR A 295 20.47 16.28 2.31
N THR A 296 20.90 17.54 2.20
CA THR A 296 21.76 18.26 3.14
C THR A 296 21.01 19.46 3.73
N SER A 297 21.02 19.64 5.05
CA SER A 297 20.36 20.78 5.71
C SER A 297 21.18 22.07 5.64
N ASN A 298 21.54 22.45 4.41
CA ASN A 298 22.14 23.72 3.98
C ASN A 298 23.32 24.27 4.81
N LYS A 299 24.50 23.66 4.62
CA LYS A 299 25.77 24.40 4.61
C LYS A 299 26.56 24.09 3.34
N LYS A 300 27.10 25.13 2.69
CA LYS A 300 27.93 25.02 1.48
C LYS A 300 29.14 24.10 1.66
N ALA A 301 29.68 23.99 2.87
CA ALA A 301 30.78 23.08 3.21
C ALA A 301 30.35 21.60 3.24
N GLU A 302 29.17 21.29 3.77
CA GLU A 302 28.63 19.92 3.87
C GLU A 302 28.27 19.40 2.47
N ALA A 303 27.63 20.23 1.64
CA ALA A 303 27.39 19.92 0.24
C ALA A 303 28.70 19.78 -0.57
N LYS A 304 29.74 20.58 -0.29
CA LYS A 304 31.07 20.41 -0.91
C LYS A 304 31.80 19.16 -0.47
N ALA A 305 31.73 18.76 0.80
CA ALA A 305 32.29 17.50 1.27
C ALA A 305 31.63 16.32 0.55
N LEU A 306 30.30 16.29 0.52
CA LEU A 306 29.52 15.28 -0.21
C LEU A 306 29.90 15.23 -1.71
N VAL A 307 29.95 16.37 -2.40
CA VAL A 307 30.28 16.40 -3.84
C VAL A 307 31.75 16.04 -4.10
N SER A 308 32.66 16.31 -3.16
CA SER A 308 34.04 15.82 -3.24
C SER A 308 34.08 14.29 -3.14
N SER A 309 33.36 13.70 -2.18
CA SER A 309 33.21 12.23 -2.08
C SER A 309 32.56 11.62 -3.32
N LEU A 310 31.57 12.29 -3.92
CA LEU A 310 30.96 11.85 -5.19
C LEU A 310 31.93 11.97 -6.38
N LYS A 311 32.73 13.04 -6.46
CA LYS A 311 33.77 13.20 -7.49
C LYS A 311 34.86 12.14 -7.38
N GLU A 312 35.36 11.90 -6.18
CA GLU A 312 36.35 10.87 -5.89
C GLU A 312 35.80 9.48 -6.26
N PHE A 313 34.56 9.17 -5.87
CA PHE A 313 33.84 7.95 -6.27
C PHE A 313 33.74 7.79 -7.80
N MET A 314 33.28 8.80 -8.53
CA MET A 314 33.07 8.72 -9.98
C MET A 314 34.39 8.61 -10.75
N SER A 315 35.38 9.45 -10.43
CA SER A 315 36.67 9.51 -11.13
C SER A 315 37.51 8.23 -10.97
N THR A 316 37.34 7.51 -9.86
CA THR A 316 38.08 6.27 -9.58
C THR A 316 37.41 5.00 -10.13
N HIS A 317 36.13 5.05 -10.50
CA HIS A 317 35.34 3.84 -10.84
C HIS A 317 34.77 3.78 -12.25
N ASN A 318 34.97 4.82 -13.09
CA ASN A 318 34.57 4.84 -14.52
C ASN A 318 33.09 4.42 -14.73
N SER A 319 32.22 4.89 -13.83
CA SER A 319 31.01 4.15 -13.43
C SER A 319 29.73 4.65 -14.10
N GLN A 320 29.00 3.73 -14.74
CA GLN A 320 27.60 3.94 -15.12
C GLN A 320 26.71 4.00 -13.86
N LEU A 321 26.57 5.19 -13.27
CA LEU A 321 25.51 5.49 -12.31
C LEU A 321 24.15 5.41 -13.02
N ALA A 322 23.12 4.88 -12.37
CA ALA A 322 21.82 4.65 -13.02
C ALA A 322 20.76 5.72 -12.69
N SER A 323 20.85 6.35 -11.51
CA SER A 323 20.06 7.53 -11.16
C SER A 323 20.62 8.29 -9.97
N LEU A 324 20.41 9.60 -9.93
CA LEU A 324 20.77 10.46 -8.81
C LEU A 324 19.58 11.33 -8.38
N SER A 325 19.25 11.30 -7.09
CA SER A 325 18.25 12.18 -6.47
C SER A 325 18.92 13.14 -5.49
N MET A 326 18.58 14.42 -5.57
CA MET A 326 19.29 15.48 -4.85
C MET A 326 18.38 16.65 -4.46
N ASP A 327 18.79 17.38 -3.44
CA ASP A 327 18.24 18.71 -3.13
C ASP A 327 18.92 19.85 -3.93
N SER A 328 18.41 21.07 -3.73
CA SER A 328 18.86 22.26 -4.42
C SER A 328 20.31 22.69 -4.15
N GLU A 329 20.87 22.43 -2.97
CA GLU A 329 22.23 22.83 -2.61
C GLU A 329 23.26 21.81 -3.12
N VAL A 330 22.94 20.51 -3.01
CA VAL A 330 23.73 19.44 -3.64
C VAL A 330 23.77 19.65 -5.16
N ALA A 331 22.63 19.92 -5.80
CA ALA A 331 22.55 20.26 -7.22
C ALA A 331 23.43 21.46 -7.60
N LYS A 332 23.40 22.53 -6.80
CA LYS A 332 24.20 23.73 -7.03
C LYS A 332 25.70 23.47 -6.96
N VAL A 333 26.16 22.64 -6.03
CA VAL A 333 27.58 22.30 -5.93
C VAL A 333 27.99 21.35 -7.07
N ILE A 334 27.20 20.33 -7.40
CA ILE A 334 27.48 19.40 -8.53
C ILE A 334 27.68 20.16 -9.85
N ALA A 335 26.82 21.15 -10.11
CA ALA A 335 26.88 22.02 -11.28
C ALA A 335 28.08 22.99 -11.27
N GLN A 336 28.37 23.65 -10.13
CA GLN A 336 29.60 24.47 -9.97
C GLN A 336 30.88 23.65 -10.18
N GLU A 337 30.80 22.35 -9.95
CA GLU A 337 31.90 21.40 -9.99
C GLU A 337 31.98 20.64 -11.34
N GLY A 338 31.10 20.92 -12.31
CA GLY A 338 31.23 20.52 -13.73
C GLY A 338 30.81 19.09 -14.08
N ILE A 339 29.95 18.45 -13.27
CA ILE A 339 29.57 17.04 -13.44
C ILE A 339 28.36 16.90 -14.39
N ASN A 340 28.58 16.36 -15.59
CA ASN A 340 27.50 15.95 -16.51
C ASN A 340 26.93 14.56 -16.14
N PRO A 341 25.59 14.38 -16.08
CA PRO A 341 24.96 13.10 -15.78
C PRO A 341 24.51 12.31 -17.04
N ASP A 342 24.94 11.05 -17.16
CA ASP A 342 24.43 10.09 -18.15
C ASP A 342 23.21 9.27 -17.64
N PHE A 343 22.40 9.85 -16.75
CA PHE A 343 21.44 9.10 -15.92
C PHE A 343 20.19 9.88 -15.46
N GLU A 344 19.20 9.16 -14.92
CA GLU A 344 17.95 9.70 -14.33
C GLU A 344 18.23 10.70 -13.20
N LEU A 345 17.56 11.86 -13.21
CA LEU A 345 17.78 12.97 -12.29
C LEU A 345 16.48 13.37 -11.57
N ILE A 346 16.48 13.38 -10.24
CA ILE A 346 15.31 13.74 -9.41
C ILE A 346 15.70 14.89 -8.48
N CYS A 347 15.27 16.11 -8.79
CA CYS A 347 15.70 17.35 -8.11
C CYS A 347 14.55 18.00 -7.33
N SER A 348 14.64 18.05 -5.99
CA SER A 348 13.54 18.61 -5.18
C SER A 348 13.36 20.12 -5.35
N THR A 349 14.40 20.89 -5.71
CA THR A 349 14.22 22.32 -6.01
C THR A 349 15.39 22.85 -6.82
N ILE A 350 15.14 23.81 -7.72
CA ILE A 350 16.18 24.42 -8.57
C ILE A 350 16.21 25.95 -8.35
N LYS A 351 17.41 26.53 -8.43
CA LYS A 351 17.60 27.96 -8.73
C LYS A 351 18.23 28.05 -10.12
N ASP A 352 17.58 28.76 -11.04
CA ASP A 352 17.76 28.64 -12.50
C ASP A 352 19.22 28.62 -12.99
N SER A 353 19.97 29.66 -12.61
CA SER A 353 21.22 30.10 -13.24
C SER A 353 22.40 29.12 -13.20
N ILE A 354 22.20 27.94 -12.59
CA ILE A 354 23.23 26.94 -12.35
C ILE A 354 22.91 25.61 -13.05
N VAL A 355 21.64 25.26 -13.28
CA VAL A 355 21.27 23.98 -13.93
C VAL A 355 21.40 24.06 -15.45
N GLN A 356 20.97 25.18 -16.04
CA GLN A 356 20.93 25.43 -17.48
C GLN A 356 22.31 25.31 -18.17
N ARG A 357 23.41 25.55 -17.44
CA ARG A 357 24.78 25.58 -17.99
C ARG A 357 25.59 24.31 -17.74
N HIS A 358 25.19 23.45 -16.80
CA HIS A 358 26.09 22.41 -16.25
C HIS A 358 25.45 21.04 -16.00
N LEU A 359 24.11 20.91 -16.00
CA LEU A 359 23.42 19.65 -15.71
C LEU A 359 22.54 19.14 -16.86
N LEU A 360 22.03 20.03 -17.71
CA LEU A 360 21.19 19.69 -18.88
C LEU A 360 21.95 20.00 -20.18
N SER A 361 23.05 19.28 -20.41
CA SER A 361 23.79 19.42 -21.68
C SER A 361 23.05 18.72 -22.83
N PRO A 362 23.16 19.19 -24.09
CA PRO A 362 22.46 18.60 -25.24
C PRO A 362 22.78 17.13 -25.50
N ASN A 363 23.89 16.62 -24.97
CA ASN A 363 24.35 15.24 -25.14
C ASN A 363 23.86 14.30 -24.01
N SER A 364 23.19 14.82 -22.98
CA SER A 364 22.82 14.05 -21.79
C SER A 364 21.67 13.06 -22.03
N ARG A 365 21.82 11.83 -21.52
CA ARG A 365 20.84 10.74 -21.66
C ARG A 365 19.75 10.78 -20.57
N LEU A 366 19.14 11.95 -20.37
CA LEU A 366 18.20 12.16 -19.27
C LEU A 366 16.81 11.56 -19.56
N VAL A 367 16.61 10.30 -19.17
CA VAL A 367 15.33 9.57 -19.37
C VAL A 367 14.21 10.08 -18.46
N LYS A 368 14.53 10.61 -17.27
CA LYS A 368 13.54 11.07 -16.29
C LYS A 368 14.00 12.31 -15.53
N LEU A 369 13.11 13.32 -15.44
CA LEU A 369 13.26 14.56 -14.68
C LEU A 369 12.04 14.81 -13.78
N VAL A 370 12.26 15.24 -12.54
CA VAL A 370 11.21 15.62 -11.57
C VAL A 370 11.62 16.93 -10.89
N LEU A 371 10.72 17.92 -10.85
CA LEU A 371 10.96 19.28 -10.37
C LEU A 371 9.80 19.81 -9.49
N GLU A 372 10.06 20.21 -8.25
CA GLU A 372 8.99 20.84 -7.43
C GLU A 372 8.77 22.32 -7.79
N LYS A 373 9.84 23.06 -8.14
CA LYS A 373 9.80 24.50 -8.49
C LYS A 373 10.99 24.94 -9.38
N VAL A 374 10.69 25.87 -10.30
CA VAL A 374 11.59 26.61 -11.21
C VAL A 374 11.28 28.12 -11.09
N LEU A 375 12.17 29.02 -11.52
CA LEU A 375 11.87 30.45 -11.65
C LEU A 375 11.80 30.95 -13.12
N ASN A 376 12.57 30.36 -14.06
CA ASN A 376 12.46 30.60 -15.52
C ASN A 376 12.16 29.31 -16.31
N PRO A 377 10.87 28.96 -16.52
CA PRO A 377 10.50 27.76 -17.25
C PRO A 377 10.74 27.84 -18.76
N THR A 378 10.73 29.03 -19.39
CA THR A 378 11.01 29.20 -20.83
C THR A 378 12.39 28.66 -21.21
N GLU A 379 13.40 29.04 -20.42
CA GLU A 379 14.80 28.67 -20.62
C GLU A 379 15.11 27.25 -20.12
N LEU A 380 14.31 26.72 -19.18
CA LEU A 380 14.34 25.30 -18.85
C LEU A 380 13.84 24.44 -20.04
N MET A 381 12.68 24.77 -20.61
CA MET A 381 12.02 23.94 -21.62
C MET A 381 12.79 23.84 -22.94
N SER A 382 13.69 24.78 -23.24
CA SER A 382 14.65 24.63 -24.35
C SER A 382 15.76 23.60 -24.02
N SER A 383 16.28 23.62 -22.78
CA SER A 383 17.40 22.79 -22.30
C SER A 383 17.09 21.31 -22.03
N ILE A 384 15.81 20.93 -21.86
CA ILE A 384 15.45 19.51 -21.63
C ILE A 384 15.80 18.66 -22.88
N PRO A 385 16.53 17.52 -22.72
CA PRO A 385 16.85 16.63 -23.83
C PRO A 385 15.61 16.02 -24.51
N ILE A 386 15.70 15.80 -25.82
CA ILE A 386 14.59 15.27 -26.65
C ILE A 386 14.22 13.83 -26.26
N GLY A 387 15.19 13.03 -25.85
CA GLY A 387 15.02 11.61 -25.48
C GLY A 387 14.50 11.35 -24.05
N ILE A 388 13.76 12.29 -23.46
CA ILE A 388 13.15 12.14 -22.13
C ILE A 388 11.87 11.30 -22.20
N GLU A 389 11.73 10.28 -21.34
CA GLU A 389 10.52 9.44 -21.25
C GLU A 389 9.55 9.90 -20.15
N HIS A 390 10.04 10.56 -19.09
CA HIS A 390 9.25 10.92 -17.92
C HIS A 390 9.58 12.32 -17.42
N LEU A 391 8.62 13.24 -17.52
CA LEU A 391 8.78 14.64 -17.09
C LEU A 391 7.71 15.01 -16.06
N ASP A 392 8.12 15.28 -14.82
CA ASP A 392 7.26 15.87 -13.80
C ASP A 392 7.72 17.30 -13.50
N LEU A 393 6.91 18.28 -13.89
CA LEU A 393 7.19 19.69 -13.64
C LEU A 393 6.62 20.19 -12.30
N GLY A 394 5.86 19.39 -11.55
CA GLY A 394 5.32 19.78 -10.24
C GLY A 394 4.66 21.16 -10.27
N SER A 395 5.01 22.02 -9.30
CA SER A 395 4.52 23.41 -9.24
C SER A 395 5.32 24.42 -10.06
N SER A 396 6.25 23.96 -10.92
CA SER A 396 7.23 24.80 -11.63
C SER A 396 6.63 25.73 -12.70
N LEU A 397 5.36 25.51 -13.09
CA LEU A 397 4.63 26.35 -14.05
C LEU A 397 3.64 27.32 -13.37
N LYS A 398 3.67 27.42 -12.03
CA LYS A 398 2.78 28.31 -11.26
C LYS A 398 3.05 29.78 -11.56
N GLY A 399 2.03 30.49 -12.05
CA GLY A 399 2.12 31.90 -12.44
C GLY A 399 2.68 32.14 -13.84
N VAL A 400 2.87 31.09 -14.64
CA VAL A 400 3.25 31.20 -16.06
C VAL A 400 1.98 31.36 -16.90
N THR A 401 1.81 32.54 -17.49
CA THR A 401 0.68 32.89 -18.36
C THR A 401 1.04 32.78 -19.84
N ASP A 402 2.20 33.31 -20.23
CA ASP A 402 2.53 33.62 -21.62
C ASP A 402 3.23 32.47 -22.37
N LEU A 403 3.61 31.41 -21.64
CA LEU A 403 4.33 30.27 -22.17
C LEU A 403 3.59 28.97 -21.87
N VAL A 404 3.01 28.38 -22.91
CA VAL A 404 2.74 26.94 -22.92
C VAL A 404 3.92 26.23 -23.57
N PRO A 405 4.58 25.31 -22.86
CA PRO A 405 5.61 24.51 -23.47
C PRO A 405 5.00 23.61 -24.55
N LYS A 406 5.58 23.65 -25.74
CA LYS A 406 5.30 22.66 -26.78
C LYS A 406 6.01 21.36 -26.40
N PHE A 407 5.25 20.36 -25.95
CA PHE A 407 5.78 19.06 -25.55
C PHE A 407 5.81 18.05 -26.70
N ASP A 408 5.18 18.37 -27.83
CA ASP A 408 5.27 17.65 -29.11
C ASP A 408 6.72 17.31 -29.52
N ARG A 409 7.69 18.20 -29.22
CA ARG A 409 9.13 18.02 -29.46
C ARG A 409 9.79 16.84 -28.75
N PHE A 410 9.11 16.20 -27.79
CA PHE A 410 9.65 15.08 -27.00
C PHE A 410 9.04 13.76 -27.49
N GLU A 411 9.50 13.27 -28.65
CA GLU A 411 8.97 12.08 -29.34
C GLU A 411 9.06 10.75 -28.55
N HIS A 412 9.74 10.75 -27.40
CA HIS A 412 9.87 9.60 -26.51
C HIS A 412 9.16 9.80 -25.17
N LEU A 413 8.50 10.95 -24.93
CA LEU A 413 7.83 11.27 -23.67
C LEU A 413 6.58 10.39 -23.50
N ARG A 414 6.59 9.57 -22.45
CA ARG A 414 5.53 8.61 -22.11
C ARG A 414 4.75 9.02 -20.86
N PHE A 415 5.37 9.75 -19.94
CA PHE A 415 4.75 10.28 -18.73
C PHE A 415 4.96 11.80 -18.60
N LEU A 416 3.88 12.55 -18.36
CA LEU A 416 3.93 13.99 -18.13
C LEU A 416 3.03 14.43 -16.95
N THR A 417 3.62 15.10 -15.95
CA THR A 417 2.89 15.77 -14.86
C THR A 417 3.04 17.29 -14.93
N LEU A 418 1.90 18.00 -14.86
CA LEU A 418 1.79 19.46 -14.88
C LEU A 418 0.90 19.93 -13.71
N THR A 419 1.39 20.81 -12.83
CA THR A 419 0.55 21.39 -11.75
C THR A 419 0.55 22.92 -11.81
N HIS A 420 -0.56 23.55 -11.43
CA HIS A 420 -0.73 25.01 -11.33
C HIS A 420 -0.62 25.77 -12.67
N LEU A 421 -1.08 25.16 -13.77
CA LEU A 421 -1.14 25.83 -15.07
C LEU A 421 -2.04 27.08 -14.99
N SER A 422 -1.44 28.23 -15.26
CA SER A 422 -2.09 29.55 -15.17
C SER A 422 -2.49 30.10 -16.56
N VAL A 423 -2.66 29.18 -17.51
CA VAL A 423 -2.77 29.42 -18.96
C VAL A 423 -4.22 29.47 -19.41
N GLU A 424 -4.60 30.56 -20.07
CA GLU A 424 -5.90 30.68 -20.74
C GLU A 424 -5.90 29.97 -22.10
N ASN A 425 -7.03 29.35 -22.47
CA ASN A 425 -7.21 28.62 -23.73
C ASN A 425 -6.16 27.51 -24.01
N ILE A 426 -5.97 26.64 -23.02
CA ILE A 426 -5.06 25.48 -23.05
C ILE A 426 -5.24 24.59 -24.29
N GLU A 427 -6.45 24.48 -24.85
CA GLU A 427 -6.73 23.62 -26.01
C GLU A 427 -5.96 24.04 -27.28
N SER A 428 -5.74 25.34 -27.45
CA SER A 428 -5.06 25.92 -28.62
C SER A 428 -3.53 26.01 -28.49
N GLN A 429 -3.00 25.77 -27.28
CA GLN A 429 -1.60 26.06 -26.94
C GLN A 429 -0.83 24.84 -26.43
N LEU A 430 -1.49 23.89 -25.76
CA LEU A 430 -0.84 22.68 -25.23
C LEU A 430 -0.68 21.63 -26.33
N ALA A 431 0.47 21.66 -27.02
CA ALA A 431 0.89 20.59 -27.91
C ALA A 431 1.51 19.44 -27.11
N LEU A 432 0.96 18.22 -27.24
CA LEU A 432 1.43 17.00 -26.58
C LEU A 432 1.94 15.97 -27.60
N PRO A 433 2.93 15.13 -27.26
CA PRO A 433 3.48 14.16 -28.20
C PRO A 433 2.63 12.89 -28.28
N ASN A 434 2.59 12.27 -29.47
CA ASN A 434 1.84 11.03 -29.74
C ASN A 434 2.42 9.77 -29.02
N SER A 435 3.57 9.91 -28.35
CA SER A 435 4.19 8.89 -27.51
C SER A 435 3.56 8.76 -26.11
N LEU A 436 2.74 9.74 -25.70
CA LEU A 436 2.30 9.87 -24.31
C LEU A 436 1.33 8.74 -23.90
N GLU A 437 1.66 8.05 -22.80
CA GLU A 437 0.90 6.95 -22.21
C GLU A 437 0.18 7.37 -20.92
N ILE A 438 0.76 8.31 -20.17
CA ILE A 438 0.25 8.82 -18.89
C ILE A 438 0.33 10.36 -18.87
N LEU A 439 -0.81 11.01 -18.66
CA LEU A 439 -0.90 12.47 -18.48
C LEU A 439 -1.55 12.80 -17.14
N SER A 440 -0.91 13.65 -16.35
CA SER A 440 -1.43 14.16 -15.08
C SER A 440 -1.40 15.69 -15.05
N ILE A 441 -2.53 16.31 -15.40
CA ILE A 441 -2.73 17.75 -15.23
C ILE A 441 -3.48 17.99 -13.92
N LYS A 442 -3.00 18.93 -13.11
CA LYS A 442 -3.62 19.26 -11.83
C LYS A 442 -3.69 20.77 -11.54
N ASN A 443 -4.79 21.20 -10.91
CA ASN A 443 -4.98 22.55 -10.37
C ASN A 443 -4.81 23.63 -11.45
N THR A 444 -5.69 23.62 -12.46
CA THR A 444 -5.68 24.62 -13.53
C THR A 444 -6.55 25.82 -13.16
N MET A 445 -6.16 27.01 -13.62
CA MET A 445 -7.00 28.22 -13.47
C MET A 445 -8.22 28.23 -14.40
N PHE A 446 -8.20 27.43 -15.47
CA PHE A 446 -9.20 27.40 -16.53
C PHE A 446 -9.69 25.96 -16.78
N SER A 447 -10.92 25.82 -17.27
CA SER A 447 -11.48 24.51 -17.63
C SER A 447 -10.76 23.92 -18.83
N ILE A 448 -10.31 22.69 -18.71
CA ILE A 448 -10.04 21.83 -19.87
C ILE A 448 -11.43 21.40 -20.40
N ALA A 449 -11.69 21.54 -21.70
CA ALA A 449 -12.95 21.10 -22.30
C ALA A 449 -12.81 19.69 -22.91
N SER A 450 -13.92 18.97 -23.08
CA SER A 450 -13.88 17.58 -23.57
C SER A 450 -13.51 17.46 -25.06
N ARG A 451 -13.39 18.58 -25.79
CA ARG A 451 -13.04 18.63 -27.21
C ARG A 451 -11.53 18.56 -27.46
N TYR A 452 -10.71 18.84 -26.46
CA TYR A 452 -9.25 18.74 -26.56
C TYR A 452 -8.82 17.34 -27.01
N ARG A 453 -8.15 17.25 -28.17
CA ARG A 453 -7.70 15.97 -28.74
C ARG A 453 -6.46 15.46 -27.99
N PHE A 454 -6.71 14.54 -27.06
CA PHE A 454 -5.70 13.88 -26.24
C PHE A 454 -4.92 12.81 -27.05
N PRO A 455 -3.59 12.67 -26.88
CA PRO A 455 -2.77 11.68 -27.59
C PRO A 455 -3.32 10.23 -27.61
N PRO A 456 -3.16 9.50 -28.75
CA PRO A 456 -3.85 8.24 -29.00
C PRO A 456 -3.31 7.03 -28.21
N LYS A 457 -2.11 7.13 -27.62
CA LYS A 457 -1.47 6.05 -26.86
C LYS A 457 -1.80 6.05 -25.36
N MET A 458 -2.59 7.01 -24.87
CA MET A 458 -2.84 7.11 -23.43
C MET A 458 -3.61 5.92 -22.86
N VAL A 459 -3.07 5.41 -21.75
CA VAL A 459 -3.65 4.41 -20.87
C VAL A 459 -4.22 5.08 -19.61
N GLU A 460 -3.60 6.17 -19.16
CA GLU A 460 -3.99 6.92 -17.96
C GLU A 460 -4.11 8.44 -18.20
N LEU A 461 -5.20 9.02 -17.72
CA LEU A 461 -5.46 10.46 -17.78
C LEU A 461 -5.97 10.96 -16.42
N ARG A 462 -5.23 11.88 -15.79
CA ARG A 462 -5.62 12.58 -14.56
C ARG A 462 -5.80 14.07 -14.86
N LEU A 463 -6.97 14.61 -14.54
CA LEU A 463 -7.35 16.01 -14.69
C LEU A 463 -7.95 16.52 -13.37
N GLU A 464 -7.16 16.50 -12.29
CA GLU A 464 -7.63 16.85 -10.95
C GLU A 464 -7.70 18.37 -10.73
N GLU A 465 -8.73 18.88 -10.05
CA GLU A 465 -8.83 20.32 -9.72
C GLU A 465 -8.77 21.22 -11.00
N CYS A 466 -9.30 20.73 -12.12
CA CYS A 466 -9.19 21.31 -13.46
C CYS A 466 -10.40 22.15 -13.91
N GLN A 467 -11.25 22.60 -12.98
CA GLN A 467 -12.47 23.41 -13.22
C GLN A 467 -13.51 22.79 -14.19
N ILE A 468 -13.41 21.50 -14.52
CA ILE A 468 -14.23 20.83 -15.54
C ILE A 468 -15.70 20.78 -15.09
N LYS A 469 -16.63 21.31 -15.89
CA LYS A 469 -18.08 21.33 -15.55
C LYS A 469 -18.88 20.17 -16.16
N GLU A 470 -18.42 19.67 -17.29
CA GLU A 470 -19.07 18.65 -18.12
C GLU A 470 -17.99 17.85 -18.85
N PHE A 471 -18.17 16.53 -19.02
CA PHE A 471 -17.21 15.69 -19.72
C PHE A 471 -17.97 14.76 -20.68
N PHE A 472 -18.32 15.31 -21.85
CA PHE A 472 -19.20 14.69 -22.83
C PHE A 472 -18.45 14.32 -24.11
N THR A 473 -18.65 13.08 -24.59
CA THR A 473 -18.07 12.51 -25.83
C THR A 473 -16.60 12.92 -26.02
N PRO A 474 -15.72 12.63 -25.04
CA PRO A 474 -14.38 13.20 -25.00
C PRO A 474 -13.50 12.72 -26.16
N CYS A 475 -12.62 13.60 -26.63
CA CYS A 475 -11.61 13.32 -27.65
C CYS A 475 -10.40 12.54 -27.09
N ILE A 476 -10.65 11.36 -26.51
CA ILE A 476 -9.66 10.47 -25.87
C ILE A 476 -9.52 9.13 -26.60
N SER A 477 -8.39 8.45 -26.40
CA SER A 477 -8.13 7.11 -26.93
C SER A 477 -9.17 6.09 -26.45
N PRO A 478 -9.65 5.17 -27.32
CA PRO A 478 -10.50 4.06 -26.89
C PRO A 478 -9.79 3.11 -25.91
N ASN A 479 -8.45 3.09 -25.93
CA ASN A 479 -7.60 2.26 -25.08
C ASN A 479 -7.35 2.86 -23.67
N LEU A 480 -7.91 4.03 -23.36
CA LEU A 480 -7.76 4.65 -22.04
C LEU A 480 -8.40 3.76 -20.98
N LYS A 481 -7.58 3.25 -20.03
CA LYS A 481 -8.03 2.38 -18.95
C LYS A 481 -8.42 3.14 -17.68
N TRP A 482 -7.70 4.22 -17.36
CA TRP A 482 -7.85 4.89 -16.06
C TRP A 482 -8.06 6.39 -16.26
N LEU A 483 -9.20 6.89 -15.76
CA LEU A 483 -9.63 8.28 -15.92
C LEU A 483 -9.95 8.89 -14.54
N TYR A 484 -9.14 9.86 -14.13
CA TYR A 484 -9.27 10.55 -12.85
C TYR A 484 -9.71 12.00 -13.09
N LEU A 485 -10.94 12.32 -12.72
CA LEU A 485 -11.61 13.61 -12.88
C LEU A 485 -11.96 14.24 -11.51
N GLY A 486 -11.26 13.84 -10.45
CA GLY A 486 -11.53 14.28 -9.08
C GLY A 486 -11.43 15.80 -8.86
N ARG A 487 -12.22 16.33 -7.92
CA ARG A 487 -12.23 17.73 -7.48
C ARG A 487 -12.56 18.75 -8.58
N ASN A 488 -13.47 18.39 -9.49
CA ASN A 488 -13.95 19.27 -10.54
C ASN A 488 -15.38 19.78 -10.24
N MET A 489 -16.04 20.38 -11.24
CA MET A 489 -17.41 20.89 -11.17
C MET A 489 -18.41 19.99 -11.93
N ILE A 490 -18.06 18.73 -12.17
CA ILE A 490 -18.78 17.84 -13.08
C ILE A 490 -20.16 17.49 -12.53
N ARG A 491 -21.20 17.65 -13.35
CA ARG A 491 -22.58 17.25 -13.03
C ARG A 491 -23.02 15.95 -13.73
N ASN A 492 -22.44 15.62 -14.88
CA ASN A 492 -22.69 14.39 -15.62
C ASN A 492 -21.49 14.05 -16.53
N VAL A 493 -21.30 12.78 -16.90
CA VAL A 493 -20.28 12.29 -17.84
C VAL A 493 -20.88 11.33 -18.87
N TYR A 494 -20.40 11.42 -20.11
CA TYR A 494 -20.78 10.52 -21.19
C TYR A 494 -19.54 9.84 -21.75
N LEU A 495 -19.32 8.61 -21.29
CA LEU A 495 -18.07 7.82 -21.41
C LEU A 495 -18.28 6.43 -22.02
N LYS A 496 -19.45 6.11 -22.59
CA LYS A 496 -19.62 4.88 -23.40
C LYS A 496 -18.80 4.90 -24.69
N ARG A 497 -18.64 6.09 -25.30
CA ARG A 497 -17.90 6.27 -26.56
C ARG A 497 -17.09 7.57 -26.55
N ASN A 498 -15.98 7.58 -27.29
CA ASN A 498 -15.21 8.79 -27.54
C ASN A 498 -15.87 9.66 -28.63
N TYR A 499 -15.27 10.81 -28.93
CA TYR A 499 -15.74 11.72 -29.99
C TYR A 499 -15.87 11.04 -31.36
N ASP A 500 -14.92 10.17 -31.71
CA ASP A 500 -14.85 9.46 -32.99
C ASP A 500 -15.72 8.15 -32.99
N ASN A 501 -16.64 8.02 -32.01
CA ASN A 501 -17.67 6.99 -31.85
C ASN A 501 -17.17 5.56 -31.56
N GLU A 502 -15.93 5.39 -31.09
CA GLU A 502 -15.36 4.13 -30.62
C GLU A 502 -15.78 3.80 -29.18
N GLU A 503 -15.92 2.53 -28.81
CA GLU A 503 -16.35 2.12 -27.46
C GLU A 503 -15.18 2.16 -26.45
N LEU A 504 -15.30 2.97 -25.41
CA LEU A 504 -14.23 3.25 -24.44
C LEU A 504 -14.00 2.07 -23.48
N GLN A 505 -12.72 1.70 -23.28
CA GLN A 505 -12.30 0.57 -22.44
C GLN A 505 -11.83 0.99 -21.03
N ILE A 506 -12.44 2.04 -20.47
CA ILE A 506 -12.11 2.56 -19.13
C ILE A 506 -12.49 1.51 -18.07
N GLU A 507 -11.50 1.06 -17.29
CA GLU A 507 -11.64 0.12 -16.18
C GLU A 507 -11.81 0.84 -14.83
N THR A 508 -11.23 2.04 -14.68
CA THR A 508 -11.30 2.87 -13.46
C THR A 508 -11.73 4.29 -13.79
N LEU A 509 -12.75 4.78 -13.08
CA LEU A 509 -13.25 6.15 -13.16
C LEU A 509 -13.30 6.76 -11.76
N ASP A 510 -12.52 7.82 -11.53
CA ASP A 510 -12.61 8.62 -10.31
C ASP A 510 -13.29 9.97 -10.60
N LEU A 511 -14.41 10.20 -9.95
CA LEU A 511 -15.24 11.40 -9.99
C LEU A 511 -15.35 12.04 -8.59
N ASN A 512 -14.45 11.76 -7.64
CA ASN A 512 -14.54 12.31 -6.29
C ASN A 512 -14.65 13.84 -6.25
N ASN A 513 -15.27 14.39 -5.20
CA ASN A 513 -15.40 15.83 -4.97
C ASN A 513 -15.97 16.62 -6.17
N ASN A 514 -16.89 16.01 -6.94
CA ASN A 514 -17.62 16.66 -8.03
C ASN A 514 -19.04 17.08 -7.62
N TRP A 515 -19.81 17.61 -8.58
CA TRP A 515 -21.14 18.20 -8.37
C TRP A 515 -22.27 17.29 -8.92
N LEU A 516 -22.04 15.97 -8.94
CA LEU A 516 -23.04 14.98 -9.33
C LEU A 516 -24.23 15.03 -8.36
N SER A 517 -25.43 15.30 -8.89
CA SER A 517 -26.68 15.26 -8.11
C SER A 517 -27.43 13.93 -8.24
N ALA A 518 -27.07 13.10 -9.23
CA ALA A 518 -27.53 11.72 -9.35
C ALA A 518 -26.58 10.90 -10.24
N LEU A 519 -26.66 9.56 -10.17
CA LEU A 519 -25.86 8.67 -11.03
C LEU A 519 -26.65 8.03 -12.19
N ASN A 520 -27.98 8.02 -12.14
CA ASN A 520 -28.85 7.53 -13.23
C ASN A 520 -28.73 8.31 -14.56
N GLY A 521 -28.07 9.48 -14.55
CA GLY A 521 -27.74 10.24 -15.75
C GLY A 521 -26.40 9.86 -16.41
N LEU A 522 -25.53 9.10 -15.73
CA LEU A 522 -24.17 8.83 -16.21
C LEU A 522 -24.17 7.76 -17.30
N SER A 523 -23.55 8.06 -18.45
CA SER A 523 -23.40 7.09 -19.53
C SER A 523 -22.02 6.41 -19.43
N LEU A 524 -21.92 5.42 -18.53
CA LEU A 524 -20.68 4.70 -18.19
C LEU A 524 -20.34 3.57 -19.19
N PRO A 525 -19.04 3.28 -19.45
CA PRO A 525 -18.63 2.18 -20.32
C PRO A 525 -18.74 0.80 -19.65
N LYS A 526 -18.94 -0.25 -20.46
CA LYS A 526 -19.14 -1.64 -20.00
C LYS A 526 -17.89 -2.30 -19.42
N SER A 527 -16.73 -1.70 -19.61
CA SER A 527 -15.43 -2.14 -19.07
C SER A 527 -15.21 -1.72 -17.61
N LEU A 528 -16.06 -0.84 -17.08
CA LEU A 528 -15.81 -0.16 -15.81
C LEU A 528 -15.94 -1.10 -14.62
N LYS A 529 -14.84 -1.28 -13.89
CA LYS A 529 -14.72 -2.13 -12.69
C LYS A 529 -14.69 -1.32 -11.40
N ILE A 530 -14.09 -0.12 -11.43
CA ILE A 530 -13.86 0.71 -10.24
C ILE A 530 -14.49 2.10 -10.46
N LEU A 531 -15.42 2.47 -9.59
CA LEU A 531 -16.09 3.78 -9.62
C LEU A 531 -15.95 4.50 -8.27
N ASN A 532 -15.19 5.58 -8.23
CA ASN A 532 -15.14 6.48 -7.08
C ASN A 532 -16.00 7.72 -7.34
N CYS A 533 -16.99 7.95 -6.50
CA CYS A 533 -17.89 9.12 -6.52
C CYS A 533 -17.94 9.82 -5.15
N ASP A 534 -16.93 9.62 -4.29
CA ASP A 534 -16.86 10.20 -2.93
C ASP A 534 -17.08 11.72 -2.93
N CYS A 535 -17.68 12.25 -1.87
CA CYS A 535 -17.94 13.67 -1.66
C CYS A 535 -18.76 14.37 -2.78
N CYS A 536 -19.52 13.61 -3.58
CA CYS A 536 -20.46 14.18 -4.56
C CYS A 536 -21.86 14.37 -3.94
N PRO A 537 -22.57 15.49 -4.19
CA PRO A 537 -23.85 15.82 -3.54
C PRO A 537 -25.06 15.07 -4.13
N LEU A 538 -25.01 13.73 -4.12
CA LEU A 538 -26.02 12.82 -4.68
C LEU A 538 -27.36 12.85 -3.92
N GLY A 539 -27.34 13.20 -2.64
CA GLY A 539 -28.54 13.58 -1.88
C GLY A 539 -29.58 12.46 -1.66
N SER A 540 -30.86 12.80 -1.73
CA SER A 540 -31.93 11.97 -1.12
C SER A 540 -32.51 10.85 -1.98
N THR A 541 -32.35 10.90 -3.31
CA THR A 541 -33.10 10.04 -4.24
C THR A 541 -32.28 9.68 -5.46
N THR A 542 -31.13 9.03 -5.25
CA THR A 542 -30.35 8.45 -6.34
C THR A 542 -30.79 7.02 -6.60
N TYR A 543 -31.51 6.79 -7.71
CA TYR A 543 -31.44 5.47 -8.36
C TYR A 543 -30.03 5.32 -8.91
N ILE A 544 -29.37 4.22 -8.60
CA ILE A 544 -28.04 3.90 -9.12
C ILE A 544 -28.15 2.53 -9.75
N ASP A 545 -27.80 2.44 -11.04
CA ASP A 545 -27.55 1.17 -11.69
C ASP A 545 -26.03 0.96 -11.67
N ILE A 546 -25.53 0.32 -10.59
CA ILE A 546 -24.16 -0.19 -10.54
C ILE A 546 -24.11 -1.39 -11.49
N SER A 547 -23.84 -1.08 -12.76
CA SER A 547 -23.81 -1.99 -13.89
C SER A 547 -22.99 -3.24 -13.61
N GLN A 548 -23.38 -4.36 -14.23
CA GLN A 548 -22.80 -5.70 -14.03
C GLN A 548 -21.26 -5.78 -14.03
N SER A 549 -20.55 -4.85 -14.67
CA SER A 549 -19.07 -4.81 -14.71
C SER A 549 -18.39 -4.29 -13.44
N ILE A 550 -19.08 -3.51 -12.60
CA ILE A 550 -18.45 -2.80 -11.48
C ILE A 550 -18.22 -3.76 -10.29
N GLU A 551 -16.98 -3.82 -9.83
CA GLU A 551 -16.50 -4.66 -8.72
C GLU A 551 -16.19 -3.86 -7.45
N ASP A 552 -15.87 -2.57 -7.57
CA ASP A 552 -15.51 -1.66 -6.47
C ASP A 552 -16.23 -0.31 -6.63
N ALA A 553 -16.94 0.15 -5.60
CA ALA A 553 -17.70 1.40 -5.65
C ALA A 553 -17.54 2.21 -4.35
N SER A 554 -17.13 3.48 -4.48
CA SER A 554 -17.01 4.41 -3.35
C SER A 554 -18.01 5.56 -3.50
N LEU A 555 -18.85 5.73 -2.47
CA LEU A 555 -19.95 6.69 -2.38
C LEU A 555 -19.94 7.35 -0.98
N ALA A 556 -18.75 7.53 -0.40
CA ALA A 556 -18.59 8.07 0.93
C ALA A 556 -18.79 9.59 0.95
N HIS A 557 -19.45 10.11 1.99
CA HIS A 557 -19.73 11.54 2.18
C HIS A 557 -20.58 12.19 1.08
N CYS A 558 -21.49 11.43 0.46
CA CYS A 558 -22.33 11.89 -0.66
C CYS A 558 -23.70 12.47 -0.24
N GLY A 559 -23.91 12.67 1.06
CA GLY A 559 -25.17 13.17 1.62
C GLY A 559 -26.36 12.22 1.44
N LEU A 560 -26.11 10.93 1.17
CA LEU A 560 -27.15 9.94 0.89
C LEU A 560 -28.07 9.77 2.10
N THR A 561 -29.36 10.09 1.95
CA THR A 561 -30.38 9.88 2.98
C THR A 561 -31.32 8.71 2.69
N ARG A 562 -31.28 8.18 1.44
CA ARG A 562 -31.96 6.95 1.03
C ARG A 562 -31.18 6.17 -0.03
N THR A 563 -31.48 4.88 -0.16
CA THR A 563 -30.82 3.89 -1.04
C THR A 563 -31.81 2.99 -1.80
N THR A 564 -32.85 3.58 -2.38
CA THR A 564 -33.85 2.83 -3.18
C THR A 564 -33.25 2.33 -4.49
N HIS A 565 -32.84 1.05 -4.50
CA HIS A 565 -32.23 0.37 -5.65
C HIS A 565 -30.93 1.05 -6.12
N ILE A 566 -29.83 0.83 -5.37
CA ILE A 566 -28.48 1.27 -5.73
C ILE A 566 -27.71 0.18 -6.52
N ILE A 567 -28.10 -1.09 -6.41
CA ILE A 567 -27.35 -2.22 -6.98
C ILE A 567 -28.34 -3.29 -7.45
N ALA A 568 -28.15 -3.77 -8.68
CA ALA A 568 -28.86 -4.94 -9.19
C ALA A 568 -28.34 -6.21 -8.50
N SER A 569 -29.21 -7.20 -8.26
CA SER A 569 -28.87 -8.42 -7.48
C SER A 569 -27.83 -9.32 -8.16
N ASP A 570 -27.63 -9.12 -9.47
CA ASP A 570 -26.73 -9.80 -10.40
C ASP A 570 -25.45 -9.01 -10.70
N SER A 571 -25.22 -7.87 -10.03
CA SER A 571 -23.99 -7.08 -10.17
C SER A 571 -22.76 -7.80 -9.60
N ASN A 572 -21.60 -7.63 -10.22
CA ASN A 572 -20.34 -8.26 -9.75
C ASN A 572 -19.67 -7.55 -8.56
N LEU A 573 -20.35 -6.59 -7.92
CA LEU A 573 -19.79 -5.73 -6.88
C LEU A 573 -19.24 -6.53 -5.66
N LYS A 574 -17.93 -6.44 -5.43
CA LYS A 574 -17.17 -7.10 -4.36
C LYS A 574 -17.00 -6.19 -3.13
N ALA A 575 -16.85 -4.88 -3.33
CA ALA A 575 -16.70 -3.92 -2.25
C ALA A 575 -17.56 -2.66 -2.45
N ILE A 576 -18.06 -2.11 -1.34
CA ILE A 576 -18.74 -0.81 -1.34
C ILE A 576 -18.38 0.03 -0.09
N ASP A 577 -18.08 1.31 -0.31
CA ASP A 577 -17.97 2.33 0.74
C ASP A 577 -19.16 3.30 0.69
N LEU A 578 -19.95 3.32 1.76
CA LEU A 578 -21.11 4.21 1.95
C LEU A 578 -20.94 5.05 3.23
N SER A 579 -19.70 5.21 3.71
CA SER A 579 -19.40 5.92 4.96
C SER A 579 -19.76 7.41 4.91
N LYS A 580 -19.95 8.05 6.07
CA LYS A 580 -20.22 9.50 6.23
C LYS A 580 -21.49 10.01 5.53
N ASN A 581 -22.49 9.15 5.41
CA ASN A 581 -23.81 9.45 4.83
C ASN A 581 -24.88 9.53 5.94
N HIS A 582 -26.17 9.47 5.58
CA HIS A 582 -27.31 9.66 6.48
C HIS A 582 -28.31 8.48 6.43
N LEU A 583 -27.82 7.29 6.08
CA LEU A 583 -28.63 6.09 5.80
C LEU A 583 -29.19 5.45 7.07
N SER A 584 -30.38 4.84 7.00
CA SER A 584 -31.04 4.26 8.19
C SER A 584 -32.09 3.19 7.91
N ASN A 585 -32.21 2.20 8.81
CA ASN A 585 -33.12 1.05 8.71
C ASN A 585 -34.60 1.38 8.47
N GLY A 586 -35.04 2.61 8.79
CA GLY A 586 -36.44 3.04 8.66
C GLY A 586 -36.79 3.70 7.33
N ARG A 587 -35.80 3.96 6.47
CA ARG A 587 -35.98 4.57 5.14
C ARG A 587 -35.42 3.70 4.00
N ASP A 588 -34.57 2.74 4.36
CA ASP A 588 -33.68 1.99 3.48
C ASP A 588 -33.77 0.49 3.69
N ASN A 589 -34.12 -0.23 2.61
CA ASN A 589 -33.77 -1.62 2.45
C ASN A 589 -32.56 -1.69 1.52
N LEU A 590 -31.35 -1.63 2.11
CA LEU A 590 -30.11 -1.90 1.37
C LEU A 590 -30.10 -3.37 0.95
N PHE A 591 -30.38 -3.59 -0.32
CA PHE A 591 -30.12 -4.84 -1.04
C PHE A 591 -28.76 -4.73 -1.73
N LEU A 592 -27.92 -5.74 -1.55
CA LEU A 592 -26.59 -5.85 -2.13
C LEU A 592 -26.48 -7.23 -2.81
N PRO A 593 -25.71 -7.37 -3.90
CA PRO A 593 -25.60 -8.63 -4.63
C PRO A 593 -24.86 -9.69 -3.82
N THR A 594 -25.03 -10.97 -4.18
CA THR A 594 -24.40 -12.09 -3.46
C THR A 594 -22.87 -12.15 -3.61
N SER A 595 -22.33 -11.42 -4.58
CA SER A 595 -20.90 -11.18 -4.86
C SER A 595 -20.19 -10.34 -3.79
N ILE A 596 -20.92 -9.56 -2.98
CA ILE A 596 -20.34 -8.59 -2.05
C ILE A 596 -19.54 -9.27 -0.92
N ARG A 597 -18.33 -8.76 -0.68
CA ARG A 597 -17.38 -9.21 0.33
C ARG A 597 -17.08 -8.15 1.39
N SER A 598 -17.14 -6.87 1.04
CA SER A 598 -16.84 -5.78 1.97
C SER A 598 -17.89 -4.67 1.92
N ILE A 599 -18.41 -4.29 3.09
CA ILE A 599 -19.36 -3.19 3.27
C ILE A 599 -18.80 -2.25 4.34
N LYS A 600 -18.68 -0.96 4.02
CA LYS A 600 -18.47 0.09 5.03
C LYS A 600 -19.64 1.07 5.05
N LEU A 601 -20.12 1.34 6.26
CA LEU A 601 -21.21 2.26 6.58
C LEU A 601 -20.83 3.16 7.77
N THR A 602 -19.52 3.32 8.01
CA THR A 602 -18.95 4.11 9.11
C THR A 602 -19.52 5.54 9.11
N MET A 603 -19.94 6.09 10.25
CA MET A 603 -20.62 7.41 10.33
C MET A 603 -21.92 7.47 9.49
N ASN A 604 -22.95 6.73 9.90
CA ASN A 604 -24.32 6.79 9.34
C ASN A 604 -25.37 6.83 10.47
N MET A 605 -26.66 6.68 10.13
CA MET A 605 -27.79 6.79 11.04
C MET A 605 -28.53 5.46 11.30
N PHE A 606 -27.84 4.32 11.13
CA PHE A 606 -28.42 2.99 11.42
C PHE A 606 -28.68 2.81 12.92
N LYS A 607 -29.82 2.18 13.26
CA LYS A 607 -30.26 1.90 14.63
C LYS A 607 -30.20 0.42 15.00
N SER A 608 -30.00 -0.45 14.01
CA SER A 608 -29.72 -1.88 14.14
C SER A 608 -29.01 -2.38 12.88
N ILE A 609 -28.45 -3.60 12.92
CA ILE A 609 -27.83 -4.23 11.73
C ILE A 609 -28.94 -4.62 10.74
N PRO A 610 -28.89 -4.20 9.46
CA PRO A 610 -29.87 -4.62 8.45
C PRO A 610 -29.93 -6.14 8.27
N LYS A 611 -31.13 -6.72 8.38
CA LYS A 611 -31.36 -8.17 8.23
C LYS A 611 -30.99 -8.70 6.84
N THR A 612 -30.88 -7.84 5.83
CA THR A 612 -30.35 -8.20 4.51
C THR A 612 -28.87 -8.58 4.56
N PHE A 613 -28.05 -7.88 5.35
CA PHE A 613 -26.61 -8.17 5.44
C PHE A 613 -26.32 -9.51 6.11
N CYS A 614 -27.15 -9.89 7.09
CA CYS A 614 -27.12 -11.21 7.71
C CYS A 614 -27.30 -12.38 6.72
N ARG A 615 -27.81 -12.13 5.50
CA ARG A 615 -28.06 -13.14 4.45
C ARG A 615 -26.99 -13.20 3.36
N LEU A 616 -25.99 -12.32 3.39
CA LEU A 616 -24.99 -12.23 2.32
C LEU A 616 -23.99 -13.40 2.44
N PRO A 617 -23.89 -14.30 1.44
CA PRO A 617 -23.15 -15.55 1.60
C PRO A 617 -21.63 -15.33 1.66
N ASN A 618 -21.13 -14.31 0.98
CA ASN A 618 -19.69 -14.03 0.78
C ASN A 618 -19.16 -12.84 1.60
N LEU A 619 -19.97 -12.27 2.50
CA LEU A 619 -19.59 -11.08 3.28
C LEU A 619 -18.46 -11.40 4.25
N GLN A 620 -17.29 -10.78 4.04
CA GLN A 620 -16.06 -10.93 4.84
C GLN A 620 -15.83 -9.76 5.79
N ILE A 621 -16.22 -8.53 5.41
CA ILE A 621 -15.99 -7.31 6.20
C ILE A 621 -17.28 -6.51 6.30
N LEU A 622 -17.72 -6.24 7.54
CA LEU A 622 -18.83 -5.32 7.84
C LEU A 622 -18.38 -4.26 8.84
N ASP A 623 -18.23 -3.03 8.37
CA ASP A 623 -17.97 -1.85 9.20
C ASP A 623 -19.24 -1.00 9.32
N MET A 624 -19.80 -0.92 10.53
CA MET A 624 -20.93 -0.05 10.87
C MET A 624 -20.58 0.90 12.01
N SER A 625 -19.30 1.23 12.18
CA SER A 625 -18.80 2.02 13.30
C SER A 625 -19.37 3.44 13.30
N ILE A 626 -19.51 4.07 14.46
CA ILE A 626 -20.11 5.43 14.60
C ILE A 626 -21.53 5.48 13.97
N ASN A 627 -22.42 4.59 14.40
CA ASN A 627 -23.85 4.55 14.05
C ASN A 627 -24.66 4.35 15.34
N PRO A 628 -25.87 4.92 15.51
CA PRO A 628 -26.67 4.80 16.75
C PRO A 628 -27.34 3.41 16.94
N LEU A 629 -26.58 2.32 16.81
CA LEU A 629 -26.99 0.92 17.00
C LEU A 629 -27.22 0.62 18.50
N LYS A 630 -28.43 0.85 19.00
CA LYS A 630 -28.76 0.51 20.41
C LYS A 630 -28.58 -0.97 20.75
N GLU A 631 -28.73 -1.83 19.74
CA GLU A 631 -28.53 -3.28 19.84
C GLU A 631 -27.90 -3.84 18.56
N ALA A 632 -27.11 -4.90 18.72
CA ALA A 632 -26.55 -5.67 17.60
C ALA A 632 -27.13 -7.09 17.59
N ARG A 633 -28.34 -7.22 17.01
CA ARG A 633 -29.02 -8.50 16.81
C ARG A 633 -28.91 -8.94 15.35
N CYS A 634 -28.26 -10.07 15.09
CA CYS A 634 -28.17 -10.66 13.75
C CYS A 634 -28.11 -12.19 13.82
N LYS A 635 -28.74 -12.85 12.85
CA LYS A 635 -28.57 -14.28 12.58
C LYS A 635 -27.97 -14.39 11.19
N PHE A 636 -26.66 -14.59 11.13
CA PHE A 636 -25.95 -14.81 9.88
C PHE A 636 -26.33 -16.19 9.32
N ASP A 637 -26.73 -16.23 8.05
CA ASP A 637 -27.02 -17.47 7.32
C ASP A 637 -25.75 -18.06 6.66
N SER A 638 -24.60 -17.38 6.77
CA SER A 638 -23.26 -17.82 6.37
C SER A 638 -22.24 -17.62 7.50
N SER A 639 -21.04 -18.18 7.34
CA SER A 639 -19.91 -18.08 8.30
C SER A 639 -18.69 -17.32 7.76
N SER A 640 -18.81 -16.71 6.57
CA SER A 640 -17.74 -16.03 5.83
C SER A 640 -17.21 -14.73 6.46
N LEU A 641 -17.92 -14.16 7.43
CA LEU A 641 -17.57 -12.89 8.06
C LEU A 641 -16.27 -13.01 8.88
N GLU A 642 -15.25 -12.24 8.50
CA GLU A 642 -13.95 -12.17 9.16
C GLU A 642 -13.82 -10.97 10.10
N VAL A 643 -14.40 -9.82 9.71
CA VAL A 643 -14.29 -8.54 10.43
C VAL A 643 -15.67 -7.95 10.68
N LEU A 644 -15.97 -7.66 11.95
CA LEU A 644 -17.16 -6.94 12.38
C LEU A 644 -16.77 -5.72 13.21
N CYS A 645 -16.86 -4.52 12.64
CA CYS A 645 -16.57 -3.26 13.33
C CYS A 645 -17.87 -2.55 13.73
N LEU A 646 -18.05 -2.38 15.04
CA LEU A 646 -19.22 -1.81 15.71
C LEU A 646 -18.80 -0.82 16.80
N ASN A 647 -17.63 -0.20 16.67
CA ASN A 647 -17.12 0.75 17.66
C ASN A 647 -17.87 2.09 17.63
N ASN A 648 -18.00 2.72 18.80
CA ASN A 648 -18.70 3.99 19.00
C ASN A 648 -20.18 3.96 18.59
N THR A 649 -20.88 2.83 18.77
CA THR A 649 -22.25 2.63 18.24
C THR A 649 -23.38 2.69 19.27
N MET A 650 -23.06 2.86 20.56
CA MET A 650 -24.04 2.91 21.67
C MET A 650 -24.75 1.57 21.98
N ILE A 651 -24.19 0.42 21.54
CA ILE A 651 -24.78 -0.90 21.80
C ILE A 651 -24.86 -1.16 23.31
N SER A 652 -26.04 -1.54 23.80
CA SER A 652 -26.22 -2.07 25.17
C SER A 652 -26.52 -3.58 25.21
N GLU A 653 -26.86 -4.22 24.08
CA GLU A 653 -27.09 -5.67 23.97
C GLU A 653 -26.49 -6.25 22.68
N MET A 654 -25.69 -7.31 22.82
CA MET A 654 -25.22 -8.16 21.71
C MET A 654 -26.10 -9.41 21.60
N LYS A 655 -26.49 -9.80 20.38
CA LYS A 655 -27.07 -11.12 20.12
C LYS A 655 -26.81 -11.57 18.68
N LEU A 656 -25.62 -12.11 18.44
CA LEU A 656 -25.24 -12.71 17.17
C LEU A 656 -25.53 -14.23 17.16
N SER A 657 -25.66 -14.79 15.96
CA SER A 657 -25.75 -16.24 15.73
C SER A 657 -25.35 -16.56 14.30
N PHE A 658 -24.83 -17.77 14.09
CA PHE A 658 -24.27 -18.27 12.82
C PHE A 658 -24.85 -19.66 12.52
N PRO A 659 -24.52 -20.30 11.38
CA PRO A 659 -24.90 -21.69 11.14
C PRO A 659 -24.41 -22.65 12.23
N LYS A 660 -25.16 -23.75 12.42
CA LYS A 660 -24.78 -24.84 13.34
C LYS A 660 -23.67 -25.70 12.74
N ASN A 661 -22.93 -26.43 13.57
CA ASN A 661 -21.86 -27.35 13.15
C ASN A 661 -20.76 -26.67 12.32
N THR A 662 -20.38 -25.45 12.71
CA THR A 662 -19.55 -24.54 11.90
C THR A 662 -18.53 -23.80 12.75
N THR A 663 -17.26 -23.85 12.35
CA THR A 663 -16.25 -22.87 12.78
C THR A 663 -16.44 -21.60 11.95
N THR A 664 -16.59 -20.43 12.58
CA THR A 664 -16.73 -19.15 11.87
C THR A 664 -15.38 -18.65 11.36
N GLN A 665 -15.39 -17.87 10.27
CA GLN A 665 -14.21 -17.18 9.77
C GLN A 665 -13.87 -15.90 10.55
N LEU A 666 -14.65 -15.57 11.60
CA LEU A 666 -14.47 -14.38 12.43
C LEU A 666 -13.07 -14.34 13.03
N LYS A 667 -12.35 -13.26 12.72
CA LYS A 667 -10.99 -12.95 13.19
C LYS A 667 -10.97 -11.68 14.04
N GLN A 668 -11.87 -10.73 13.80
CA GLN A 668 -12.00 -9.50 14.59
C GLN A 668 -13.46 -9.14 14.89
N ILE A 669 -13.74 -8.84 16.16
CA ILE A 669 -14.94 -8.12 16.59
C ILE A 669 -14.49 -6.86 17.34
N ASP A 670 -14.78 -5.68 16.79
CA ASP A 670 -14.54 -4.40 17.48
C ASP A 670 -15.85 -3.80 18.02
N LEU A 671 -15.93 -3.67 19.34
CA LEU A 671 -17.02 -3.08 20.11
C LEU A 671 -16.50 -1.95 21.02
N HIS A 672 -15.37 -1.32 20.69
CA HIS A 672 -14.82 -0.20 21.43
C HIS A 672 -15.86 0.93 21.64
N HIS A 673 -15.88 1.52 22.83
CA HIS A 673 -16.73 2.67 23.19
C HIS A 673 -18.24 2.41 22.96
N ASN A 674 -18.77 1.40 23.65
CA ASN A 674 -20.20 1.04 23.66
C ASN A 674 -20.80 1.08 25.08
N LEU A 675 -22.10 0.82 25.20
CA LEU A 675 -22.86 0.86 26.47
C LEU A 675 -23.07 -0.53 27.10
N LEU A 676 -22.31 -1.53 26.64
CA LEU A 676 -22.38 -2.90 27.13
C LEU A 676 -22.00 -3.00 28.61
N THR A 677 -22.89 -3.58 29.42
CA THR A 677 -22.68 -3.91 30.85
C THR A 677 -22.40 -5.40 31.08
N LYS A 678 -22.78 -6.27 30.14
CA LYS A 678 -22.49 -7.71 30.14
C LYS A 678 -22.34 -8.23 28.71
N VAL A 679 -21.39 -9.14 28.49
CA VAL A 679 -21.16 -9.89 27.24
C VAL A 679 -20.83 -11.35 27.60
N SER A 680 -21.22 -12.30 26.75
CA SER A 680 -20.76 -13.70 26.84
C SER A 680 -20.36 -14.20 25.46
N LEU A 681 -19.60 -15.30 25.38
CA LEU A 681 -19.30 -15.92 24.09
C LEU A 681 -20.59 -16.30 23.32
N ALA A 682 -21.62 -16.77 24.04
CA ALA A 682 -22.93 -17.04 23.48
C ALA A 682 -23.63 -15.79 22.89
N SER A 683 -23.42 -14.59 23.46
CA SER A 683 -23.97 -13.35 22.88
C SER A 683 -23.24 -12.90 21.62
N LEU A 684 -21.98 -13.29 21.46
CA LEU A 684 -21.16 -13.07 20.26
C LEU A 684 -21.39 -14.13 19.16
N GLY A 685 -22.15 -15.20 19.45
CA GLY A 685 -22.51 -16.24 18.49
C GLY A 685 -21.73 -17.55 18.63
N HIS A 686 -20.79 -17.65 19.58
CA HIS A 686 -20.08 -18.89 19.90
C HIS A 686 -20.96 -19.77 20.80
N ASN A 687 -21.39 -20.92 20.29
CA ASN A 687 -22.34 -21.80 20.95
C ASN A 687 -21.94 -23.27 20.82
N PRO A 688 -21.23 -23.84 21.83
CA PRO A 688 -20.84 -25.25 21.84
C PRO A 688 -22.03 -26.21 21.73
N GLY A 689 -23.18 -25.87 22.31
CA GLY A 689 -24.42 -26.65 22.22
C GLY A 689 -25.09 -26.64 20.84
N GLN A 690 -24.60 -25.82 19.91
CA GLN A 690 -24.95 -25.86 18.48
C GLN A 690 -23.73 -26.22 17.61
N ASN A 691 -22.60 -26.58 18.25
CA ASN A 691 -21.28 -26.76 17.65
C ASN A 691 -20.90 -25.61 16.69
N THR A 692 -21.25 -24.38 17.08
CA THR A 692 -20.86 -23.14 16.40
C THR A 692 -19.67 -22.55 17.14
N ARG A 693 -18.50 -22.52 16.51
CA ARG A 693 -17.22 -22.18 17.16
C ARG A 693 -16.59 -20.92 16.57
N HIS A 694 -15.63 -20.34 17.28
CA HIS A 694 -14.95 -19.09 16.89
C HIS A 694 -13.43 -19.26 16.95
N ASP A 695 -12.95 -20.42 16.48
CA ASP A 695 -11.57 -20.88 16.67
C ASP A 695 -10.56 -20.15 15.75
N ASN A 696 -11.05 -19.19 14.95
CA ASN A 696 -10.27 -18.22 14.17
C ASN A 696 -10.21 -16.82 14.83
N LEU A 697 -10.94 -16.57 15.93
CA LEU A 697 -11.08 -15.24 16.52
C LEU A 697 -9.73 -14.81 17.10
N TYR A 698 -9.12 -13.80 16.51
CA TYR A 698 -7.80 -13.28 16.90
C TYR A 698 -7.91 -12.05 17.81
N GLU A 699 -8.89 -11.18 17.55
CA GLU A 699 -9.15 -9.97 18.31
C GLU A 699 -10.62 -9.82 18.74
N LEU A 700 -10.82 -9.53 20.03
CA LEU A 700 -12.06 -9.02 20.59
C LEU A 700 -11.78 -7.71 21.35
N ASN A 701 -12.37 -6.61 20.91
CA ASN A 701 -12.21 -5.30 21.53
C ASN A 701 -13.49 -4.85 22.23
N LEU A 702 -13.50 -4.85 23.58
CA LEU A 702 -14.59 -4.38 24.44
C LEU A 702 -14.20 -3.09 25.20
N SER A 703 -13.09 -2.43 24.84
CA SER A 703 -12.57 -1.27 25.57
C SER A 703 -13.55 -0.08 25.57
N LEU A 704 -13.48 0.75 26.60
CA LEU A 704 -14.40 1.86 26.91
C LEU A 704 -15.89 1.47 27.07
N SER A 705 -16.21 0.17 27.22
CA SER A 705 -17.54 -0.29 27.64
C SER A 705 -17.78 -0.12 29.16
N GLN A 706 -18.93 -0.60 29.65
CA GLN A 706 -19.34 -0.55 31.06
C GLN A 706 -19.39 -1.94 31.73
N ILE A 707 -18.67 -2.92 31.16
CA ILE A 707 -18.71 -4.33 31.57
C ILE A 707 -18.04 -4.49 32.95
N SER A 708 -18.63 -5.32 33.82
CA SER A 708 -18.05 -5.62 35.14
C SER A 708 -16.73 -6.36 35.03
N GLU A 709 -15.82 -6.15 36.00
CA GLU A 709 -14.55 -6.89 36.01
C GLU A 709 -14.79 -8.40 36.08
N GLU A 710 -15.72 -8.86 36.93
CA GLU A 710 -16.17 -10.26 37.02
C GLU A 710 -16.46 -10.85 35.64
N ASN A 711 -17.31 -10.19 34.83
CA ASN A 711 -17.65 -10.68 33.50
C ASN A 711 -16.47 -10.61 32.52
N ILE A 712 -15.55 -9.65 32.68
CA ILE A 712 -14.28 -9.61 31.93
C ILE A 712 -13.37 -10.79 32.32
N GLN A 713 -13.32 -11.21 33.59
CA GLN A 713 -12.52 -12.35 34.02
C GLN A 713 -13.15 -13.69 33.61
N ASP A 714 -14.49 -13.81 33.63
CA ASP A 714 -15.21 -14.98 33.12
C ASP A 714 -15.01 -15.14 31.61
N LEU A 715 -15.18 -14.07 30.83
CA LEU A 715 -14.91 -14.09 29.39
C LEU A 715 -13.51 -14.64 29.09
N LYS A 716 -12.46 -14.19 29.80
CA LYS A 716 -11.09 -14.72 29.61
C LYS A 716 -10.95 -16.22 29.82
N ARG A 717 -11.76 -16.83 30.69
CA ARG A 717 -11.76 -18.28 30.92
C ARG A 717 -12.43 -19.04 29.77
N GLU A 718 -13.40 -18.39 29.10
CA GLU A 718 -14.13 -18.94 27.96
C GLU A 718 -13.42 -18.70 26.60
N LEU A 719 -12.63 -17.62 26.45
CA LEU A 719 -12.04 -17.18 25.17
C LEU A 719 -11.35 -18.33 24.39
N PRO A 720 -11.62 -18.49 23.08
CA PRO A 720 -10.90 -19.45 22.25
C PRO A 720 -9.37 -19.23 22.27
N PRO A 721 -8.55 -20.29 22.21
CA PRO A 721 -7.08 -20.17 22.22
C PRO A 721 -6.47 -19.33 21.07
N SER A 722 -7.24 -19.08 20.01
CA SER A 722 -6.88 -18.19 18.90
C SER A 722 -6.78 -16.72 19.27
N VAL A 723 -7.42 -16.29 20.37
CA VAL A 723 -7.53 -14.88 20.75
C VAL A 723 -6.19 -14.38 21.30
N GLN A 724 -5.41 -13.69 20.46
CA GLN A 724 -4.13 -13.08 20.84
C GLN A 724 -4.30 -11.61 21.29
N ARG A 725 -5.46 -11.00 21.03
CA ARG A 725 -5.81 -9.65 21.47
C ARG A 725 -7.18 -9.63 22.13
N PHE A 726 -7.23 -9.38 23.44
CA PHE A 726 -8.48 -9.14 24.16
C PHE A 726 -8.40 -7.81 24.88
N TRP A 727 -9.08 -6.80 24.34
CA TRP A 727 -9.08 -5.46 24.91
C TRP A 727 -10.31 -5.24 25.80
N ALA A 728 -10.10 -4.79 27.02
CA ALA A 728 -11.18 -4.29 27.88
C ALA A 728 -10.69 -3.09 28.69
N THR A 729 -11.62 -2.39 29.34
CA THR A 729 -11.30 -1.27 30.23
C THR A 729 -11.30 -1.69 31.68
N ASP A 730 -10.15 -1.51 32.33
CA ASP A 730 -10.01 -1.64 33.77
C ASP A 730 -10.51 -0.33 34.43
N ARG A 731 -11.56 -0.46 35.25
CA ARG A 731 -12.15 0.60 36.08
C ARG A 731 -11.80 0.38 37.56
N VAL A 732 -10.50 0.31 37.89
CA VAL A 732 -10.02 0.25 39.27
C VAL A 732 -10.77 1.26 40.15
N ALA A 733 -11.50 0.76 41.15
CA ALA A 733 -12.14 1.57 42.17
C ALA A 733 -11.09 2.11 43.15
N LEU A 734 -10.28 3.08 42.70
CA LEU A 734 -9.32 3.79 43.54
C LEU A 734 -10.08 4.58 44.61
N GLY A 735 -10.14 4.01 45.80
CA GLY A 735 -10.66 4.67 46.99
C GLY A 735 -9.78 5.85 47.40
N SER A 736 -10.39 6.83 48.07
CA SER A 736 -9.83 8.16 48.39
C SER A 736 -9.65 9.10 47.19
N ARG A 737 -9.49 10.40 47.48
CA ARG A 737 -9.77 11.51 46.55
C ARG A 737 -8.59 11.80 45.61
N ILE A 738 -8.92 12.32 44.43
CA ILE A 738 -8.08 12.96 43.38
C ILE A 738 -7.84 12.07 42.14
N TYR A 739 -7.94 12.68 40.95
CA TYR A 739 -7.95 12.12 39.58
C TYR A 739 -9.12 11.18 39.22
N LYS A 740 -10.18 11.79 38.65
CA LYS A 740 -11.45 11.13 38.27
C LYS A 740 -11.52 10.74 36.78
N SER A 741 -10.37 10.63 36.09
CA SER A 741 -10.28 10.81 34.63
C SER A 741 -9.19 9.95 33.95
N ARG A 742 -9.01 8.69 34.37
CA ARG A 742 -8.20 7.70 33.64
C ARG A 742 -8.95 6.37 33.53
N CYS A 743 -9.28 5.98 32.30
CA CYS A 743 -9.71 4.62 31.97
C CYS A 743 -8.52 3.87 31.36
N TYR A 744 -8.12 2.74 31.94
CA TYR A 744 -7.00 1.96 31.40
C TYR A 744 -7.51 0.97 30.36
N ILE A 745 -6.96 1.03 29.15
CA ILE A 745 -7.14 0.01 28.12
C ILE A 745 -5.99 -0.99 28.25
N ARG A 746 -6.29 -2.29 28.35
CA ARG A 746 -5.27 -3.35 28.35
C ARG A 746 -5.61 -4.39 27.30
N ASN A 747 -4.60 -4.87 26.56
CA ASN A 747 -4.66 -6.22 26.01
C ASN A 747 -4.42 -7.19 27.18
N LEU A 748 -5.33 -8.13 27.38
CA LEU A 748 -5.37 -8.99 28.57
C LEU A 748 -4.88 -10.42 28.31
N MET A 749 -4.44 -10.72 27.07
CA MET A 749 -3.78 -11.98 26.71
C MET A 749 -2.26 -11.84 26.83
N ARG A 750 -1.58 -12.95 27.19
CA ARG A 750 -0.23 -12.94 27.78
C ARG A 750 0.83 -12.21 26.95
N GLY A 751 1.55 -11.29 27.61
CA GLY A 751 3.00 -11.14 27.39
C GLY A 751 3.53 -9.74 27.13
N SER A 752 2.72 -8.75 26.77
CA SER A 752 3.21 -7.37 26.53
C SER A 752 2.29 -6.31 27.12
N GLU A 753 2.90 -5.49 27.97
CA GLU A 753 2.65 -4.07 28.27
C GLU A 753 1.20 -3.56 28.39
N VAL A 754 0.94 -2.89 29.51
CA VAL A 754 -0.20 -1.98 29.64
C VAL A 754 0.00 -0.83 28.64
N VAL A 755 -0.76 -0.83 27.55
CA VAL A 755 -0.81 0.30 26.62
C VAL A 755 -1.53 1.46 27.32
N GLU A 756 -0.78 2.34 27.98
CA GLU A 756 -1.30 3.48 28.76
C GLU A 756 -1.92 4.59 27.87
N MET A 757 -3.01 4.26 27.18
CA MET A 757 -3.91 5.24 26.58
C MET A 757 -4.65 6.01 27.67
N SER A 758 -4.00 7.04 28.20
CA SER A 758 -4.61 8.05 29.09
C SER A 758 -5.57 8.96 28.32
N ILE A 759 -6.67 8.38 27.83
CA ILE A 759 -7.74 9.09 27.11
C ILE A 759 -8.38 10.09 28.08
N HIS A 760 -8.12 11.38 27.84
CA HIS A 760 -8.88 12.45 28.47
C HIS A 760 -10.29 12.43 27.88
N ILE A 761 -11.25 12.01 28.70
CA ILE A 761 -12.67 12.21 28.42
C ILE A 761 -12.97 13.69 28.75
N GLY A 762 -13.09 14.50 27.70
CA GLY A 762 -13.48 15.92 27.75
C GLY A 762 -14.69 16.15 26.87
#